data_AF-A0A7V9JCF8-F1
#
_entry.id   AF-A0A7V9JCF8-F1
#
_cell.length_a   1.000
_cell.length_b   1.000
_cell.length_c   1.000
_cell.angle_alpha   90.00
_cell.angle_beta   90.00
_cell.angle_gamma   90.00
#
_symmetry.space_group_name_H-M   'P 1'
#
loop_
_entity.id
_entity.type
_entity.pdbx_description
1 polymer ?
#
loop_
_entity_poly.entity_id
_entity_poly.type
_entity_poly.pdbx_seq_one_letter_code
_entity_poly.pdbx_strand_id
1 'polypeptide(L)'
;MNARYAVGSTMRIAGLGLCALAVVSMVFYGVLAREPGRQITLHQAVQATWQQADGPIAAGDVQRSWVWGPEPTASTVEFYRDSPDTTRKLIYFDKGRLDILDEGGDTSSPWFTTGALLVSEMLSGQIQLGDDDFVERETPRIPLTGDLIQQDGVTYASLAPLATYADDAPVFDDAVGGELTAVLNAAGEVDPDGMANSGVVIGGYSDVTEHNVAAPFVDWVRSQPYPDLYLLGHPVSEPYWIQTEVLGTPKMVLVQAFERRVMTYTPDIPAQWQVESANVGQHYRLWRQLDQPGNVALAPLASGEPFGEELVAAAFSAGIDPYMLVAISQIVSGGDPLYEDNEGRGLLRVAGDDASFDPQLNAEAGAKALRDAMPSALNVNWKAVLTSYYGAAGKVDATIALHDELVSKYSAELMRLSDTGETAAANFGGPLDSGPAAYYDPSYTTDWWEWALTYYEDIGLATPGWANDPNGYYCVRPGYMPGERLRVNANGRTIDCTVGDMVADRDLANWLSKWSIEMNWPMFVALGLDTNNSATVEYPGDWPKPPPSIPAPQAPTNDPAPAPQPPANGPAPVNPPVEQPAAPVGEPAPPPPEVETETDTPPPPPPTPTQEPAPVQPTPTAPPATPTPAPAPPVSTPTPTPEPTEPPPVKEPIPHEPSTPIPVPPTPTPEPEPEPEPEPEPTEELTVDSGGGEVVAPPPSR
;
A
#
# COMPACT_ATOMS: atom_id res chain seq x y z
N MET A 1 -8.77 -34.23 -73.16
CA MET A 1 -9.15 -35.47 -72.44
C MET A 1 -8.97 -35.16 -70.95
N ASN A 2 -9.94 -34.48 -70.31
CA ASN A 2 -11.05 -34.98 -69.46
C ASN A 2 -10.53 -35.75 -68.23
N ALA A 3 -10.82 -35.46 -66.96
CA ALA A 3 -11.80 -34.61 -66.25
C ALA A 3 -11.26 -34.32 -64.82
N ARG A 4 -11.26 -33.08 -64.30
CA ARG A 4 -12.17 -32.43 -63.31
C ARG A 4 -12.35 -33.07 -61.91
N TYR A 5 -12.27 -32.16 -60.90
CA TYR A 5 -12.71 -32.15 -59.48
C TYR A 5 -11.60 -32.25 -58.42
N ALA A 6 -11.50 -31.44 -57.35
CA ALA A 6 -11.86 -30.05 -57.00
C ALA A 6 -11.30 -29.80 -55.58
N VAL A 7 -10.46 -28.79 -55.37
CA VAL A 7 -10.40 -27.93 -54.15
C VAL A 7 -9.68 -26.64 -54.59
N GLY A 8 -10.36 -25.50 -54.57
CA GLY A 8 -9.79 -24.17 -54.79
C GLY A 8 -10.61 -23.19 -53.95
N SER A 9 -9.99 -22.54 -52.97
CA SER A 9 -9.37 -21.22 -53.09
C SER A 9 -10.34 -20.13 -53.54
N THR A 10 -10.64 -19.27 -52.56
CA THR A 10 -10.58 -17.80 -52.62
C THR A 10 -11.10 -17.12 -53.88
N MET A 11 -12.13 -16.29 -53.68
CA MET A 11 -12.43 -15.00 -54.35
C MET A 11 -13.88 -14.67 -54.00
N ARG A 12 -14.34 -13.44 -53.83
CA ARG A 12 -13.88 -12.05 -54.01
C ARG A 12 -14.93 -11.22 -53.23
N ILE A 13 -14.75 -9.93 -52.99
CA ILE A 13 -15.36 -8.86 -53.82
C ILE A 13 -15.01 -7.52 -53.13
N ALA A 14 -14.67 -6.53 -53.95
CA ALA A 14 -14.45 -5.15 -53.58
C ALA A 14 -15.77 -4.42 -53.25
N GLY A 15 -15.77 -3.54 -52.24
CA GLY A 15 -16.88 -2.64 -51.95
C GLY A 15 -16.62 -1.73 -50.76
N LEU A 16 -16.42 -0.44 -51.05
CA LEU A 16 -16.74 0.76 -50.26
C LEU A 16 -17.16 0.62 -48.78
N GLY A 17 -16.44 1.35 -47.92
CA GLY A 17 -17.04 2.34 -47.03
C GLY A 17 -17.53 1.87 -45.66
N LEU A 18 -17.04 2.56 -44.62
CA LEU A 18 -17.51 2.54 -43.23
C LEU A 18 -17.37 1.20 -42.49
N CYS A 19 -16.41 1.16 -41.57
CA CYS A 19 -16.53 0.66 -40.18
C CYS A 19 -15.12 0.42 -39.61
N ALA A 20 -14.34 1.49 -39.49
CA ALA A 20 -13.22 1.55 -38.55
C ALA A 20 -13.72 2.29 -37.30
N LEU A 21 -14.60 1.63 -36.53
CA LEU A 21 -15.13 2.13 -35.26
C LEU A 21 -15.86 0.97 -34.57
N ALA A 22 -15.09 0.17 -33.84
CA ALA A 22 -15.52 -0.65 -32.70
C ALA A 22 -14.36 -1.57 -32.26
N VAL A 23 -13.20 -1.00 -31.92
CA VAL A 23 -12.45 -1.59 -30.80
C VAL A 23 -13.12 -0.98 -29.57
N VAL A 24 -14.25 -1.59 -29.21
CA VAL A 24 -14.86 -1.40 -27.89
C VAL A 24 -13.76 -1.81 -26.93
N SER A 25 -13.08 -0.82 -26.35
CA SER A 25 -12.32 -0.98 -25.12
C SER A 25 -13.35 -1.30 -24.04
N MET A 26 -13.82 -2.56 -24.03
CA MET A 26 -14.11 -3.24 -22.79
C MET A 26 -12.75 -3.37 -22.11
N VAL A 27 -12.37 -2.30 -21.41
CA VAL A 27 -11.61 -2.43 -20.18
C VAL A 27 -12.50 -3.30 -19.31
N PHE A 28 -12.36 -4.62 -19.47
CA PHE A 28 -12.70 -5.53 -18.40
C PHE A 28 -11.80 -5.08 -17.26
N TYR A 29 -12.37 -4.26 -16.38
CA TYR A 29 -11.95 -4.28 -15.00
C TYR A 29 -11.95 -5.76 -14.63
N GLY A 30 -10.75 -6.32 -14.49
CA GLY A 30 -10.61 -7.52 -13.69
C GLY A 30 -11.27 -7.16 -12.37
N VAL A 31 -12.46 -7.69 -12.14
CA VAL A 31 -12.87 -8.03 -10.80
C VAL A 31 -11.79 -9.02 -10.36
N LEU A 32 -10.70 -8.49 -9.82
CA LEU A 32 -9.83 -9.27 -8.96
C LEU A 32 -10.79 -9.79 -7.90
N ALA A 33 -11.00 -11.10 -7.89
CA ALA A 33 -11.56 -11.75 -6.72
C ALA A 33 -10.53 -11.48 -5.62
N ARG A 34 -10.76 -10.42 -4.86
CA ARG A 34 -10.02 -10.05 -3.66
C ARG A 34 -10.46 -11.01 -2.57
N GLU A 35 -9.52 -11.41 -1.72
CA GLU A 35 -9.75 -12.29 -0.58
C GLU A 35 -11.07 -11.94 0.15
N PRO A 36 -11.86 -12.90 0.65
CA PRO A 36 -13.00 -12.64 1.51
C PRO A 36 -12.55 -11.75 2.64
N GLY A 37 -13.04 -10.52 2.57
CA GLY A 37 -12.49 -9.41 3.31
C GLY A 37 -12.36 -9.75 4.78
N ARG A 38 -11.16 -9.53 5.31
CA ARG A 38 -10.97 -9.28 6.73
C ARG A 38 -12.04 -8.28 7.16
N GLN A 39 -12.90 -8.66 8.11
CA GLN A 39 -13.99 -7.82 8.58
C GLN A 39 -13.41 -6.63 9.35
N ILE A 40 -13.15 -5.53 8.66
CA ILE A 40 -12.79 -4.25 9.29
C ILE A 40 -14.09 -3.64 9.82
N THR A 41 -14.24 -3.64 11.14
CA THR A 41 -15.36 -2.94 11.79
C THR A 41 -15.12 -1.45 11.72
N LEU A 42 -15.85 -0.75 10.85
CA LEU A 42 -15.77 0.69 10.70
C LEU A 42 -16.53 1.40 11.81
N HIS A 43 -15.96 2.52 12.28
CA HIS A 43 -16.74 3.50 13.02
C HIS A 43 -17.84 4.07 12.12
N GLN A 44 -19.05 4.29 12.65
CA GLN A 44 -20.21 4.73 11.86
C GLN A 44 -19.93 6.04 11.10
N ALA A 45 -19.21 6.98 11.72
CA ALA A 45 -18.84 8.23 11.06
C ALA A 45 -17.93 8.00 9.84
N VAL A 46 -16.96 7.08 9.92
CA VAL A 46 -16.09 6.71 8.79
C VAL A 46 -16.89 6.06 7.68
N GLN A 47 -17.82 5.17 8.05
CA GLN A 47 -18.73 4.55 7.09
C GLN A 47 -19.59 5.60 6.38
N ALA A 48 -20.12 6.60 7.09
CA ALA A 48 -20.91 7.68 6.52
C ALA A 48 -20.09 8.55 5.55
N THR A 49 -18.86 8.89 5.93
CA THR A 49 -17.89 9.58 5.06
C THR A 49 -17.69 8.76 3.78
N TRP A 50 -17.27 7.50 3.87
CA TRP A 50 -17.07 6.65 2.68
C TRP A 50 -18.34 6.53 1.81
N GLN A 51 -19.50 6.31 2.41
CA GLN A 51 -20.78 6.18 1.70
C GLN A 51 -21.15 7.45 0.94
N GLN A 52 -20.80 8.64 1.44
CA GLN A 52 -21.12 9.90 0.78
C GLN A 52 -20.39 10.06 -0.56
N ALA A 53 -19.15 9.57 -0.65
CA ALA A 53 -18.33 9.70 -1.86
C ALA A 53 -18.35 8.45 -2.72
N ASP A 54 -18.07 7.28 -2.16
CA ASP A 54 -17.79 6.06 -2.93
C ASP A 54 -18.93 5.04 -2.87
N GLY A 55 -19.88 5.22 -1.94
CA GLY A 55 -21.10 4.41 -1.86
C GLY A 55 -21.87 4.31 -3.19
N PRO A 56 -22.15 5.43 -3.90
CA PRO A 56 -22.80 5.38 -5.21
C PRO A 56 -21.99 4.68 -6.30
N ILE A 57 -20.65 4.71 -6.23
CA ILE A 57 -19.78 3.99 -7.18
C ILE A 57 -19.89 2.49 -6.89
N ALA A 58 -19.77 2.10 -5.61
CA ALA A 58 -19.88 0.71 -5.18
C ALA A 58 -21.27 0.10 -5.47
N ALA A 59 -22.33 0.90 -5.38
CA ALA A 59 -23.68 0.51 -5.76
C ALA A 59 -23.90 0.41 -7.28
N GLY A 60 -22.97 0.93 -8.09
CA GLY A 60 -23.10 1.02 -9.55
C GLY A 60 -24.04 2.13 -10.04
N ASP A 61 -24.44 3.04 -9.16
CA ASP A 61 -25.35 4.16 -9.47
C ASP A 61 -24.65 5.24 -10.31
N VAL A 62 -23.32 5.38 -10.18
CA VAL A 62 -22.50 6.34 -10.93
C VAL A 62 -21.22 5.68 -11.44
N GLN A 63 -20.65 6.21 -12.53
CA GLN A 63 -19.38 5.77 -13.10
C GLN A 63 -18.39 6.94 -13.12
N ARG A 64 -17.49 6.98 -12.13
CA ARG A 64 -16.41 7.96 -11.98
C ARG A 64 -15.30 7.40 -11.08
N SER A 65 -14.15 8.05 -11.07
CA SER A 65 -13.00 7.71 -10.21
C SER A 65 -13.37 7.64 -8.72
N TRP A 66 -12.73 6.71 -8.01
CA TRP A 66 -12.84 6.56 -6.55
C TRP A 66 -12.21 7.72 -5.80
N VAL A 67 -12.83 8.14 -4.70
CA VAL A 67 -12.29 9.17 -3.81
C VAL A 67 -11.44 8.52 -2.72
N TRP A 68 -11.96 7.56 -1.97
CA TRP A 68 -11.24 6.82 -0.93
C TRP A 68 -10.78 5.45 -1.45
N GLY A 69 -11.62 4.76 -2.22
CA GLY A 69 -11.37 3.42 -2.73
C GLY A 69 -12.60 2.53 -2.61
N PRO A 70 -12.55 1.31 -3.17
CA PRO A 70 -13.66 0.37 -3.16
C PRO A 70 -14.06 -0.09 -1.75
N GLU A 71 -13.11 -0.13 -0.82
CA GLU A 71 -13.33 -0.55 0.56
C GLU A 71 -12.15 -0.09 1.47
N PRO A 72 -12.31 -0.13 2.80
CA PRO A 72 -11.19 0.01 3.73
C PRO A 72 -10.19 -1.14 3.57
N THR A 73 -8.90 -0.83 3.69
CA THR A 73 -7.82 -1.81 3.54
C THR A 73 -7.17 -2.21 4.85
N ALA A 74 -7.20 -1.34 5.86
CA ALA A 74 -6.76 -1.64 7.21
C ALA A 74 -7.48 -0.74 8.23
N SER A 75 -7.60 -1.22 9.46
CA SER A 75 -7.94 -0.41 10.63
C SER A 75 -6.94 -0.71 11.71
N THR A 76 -6.44 0.33 12.36
CA THR A 76 -5.49 0.21 13.47
C THR A 76 -5.65 1.35 14.46
N VAL A 77 -4.91 1.30 15.57
CA VAL A 77 -4.72 2.41 16.49
C VAL A 77 -3.25 2.80 16.50
N GLU A 78 -2.99 4.08 16.72
CA GLU A 78 -1.63 4.61 16.77
C GLU A 78 -1.48 5.60 17.93
N PHE A 79 -0.27 5.73 18.47
CA PHE A 79 0.03 6.76 19.46
C PHE A 79 -0.22 8.16 18.87
N TYR A 80 -0.88 9.01 19.65
CA TYR A 80 -1.06 10.42 19.33
C TYR A 80 -1.07 11.24 20.62
N ARG A 81 0.00 11.99 20.91
CA ARG A 81 0.22 12.61 22.23
C ARG A 81 -0.93 13.52 22.67
N ASP A 82 -1.47 14.30 21.74
CA ASP A 82 -2.46 15.34 22.03
C ASP A 82 -3.91 14.87 22.02
N SER A 83 -4.16 13.57 21.76
CA SER A 83 -5.51 13.03 21.89
C SER A 83 -5.87 12.73 23.35
N PRO A 84 -7.17 12.71 23.72
CA PRO A 84 -7.59 12.48 25.10
C PRO A 84 -7.13 11.16 25.71
N ASP A 85 -6.94 10.12 24.89
CA ASP A 85 -6.50 8.79 25.30
C ASP A 85 -5.07 8.45 24.84
N THR A 86 -4.32 9.45 24.37
CA THR A 86 -2.97 9.32 23.79
C THR A 86 -2.89 8.41 22.57
N THR A 87 -4.02 8.06 21.96
CA THR A 87 -4.11 7.30 20.73
C THR A 87 -5.03 7.94 19.70
N ARG A 88 -4.89 7.55 18.44
CA ARG A 88 -5.85 7.85 17.38
C ARG A 88 -6.23 6.58 16.65
N LYS A 89 -7.48 6.53 16.18
CA LYS A 89 -7.96 5.41 15.35
C LYS A 89 -7.74 5.73 13.89
N LEU A 90 -7.17 4.78 13.17
CA LEU A 90 -6.75 4.92 11.78
C LEU A 90 -7.52 3.95 10.89
N ILE A 91 -8.15 4.45 9.83
CA ILE A 91 -8.79 3.63 8.80
C ILE A 91 -8.14 3.94 7.46
N TYR A 92 -7.40 2.98 6.93
CA TYR A 92 -6.76 3.07 5.63
C TYR A 92 -7.73 2.69 4.50
N PHE A 93 -7.58 3.36 3.38
CA PHE A 93 -8.18 3.04 2.09
C PHE A 93 -7.09 3.03 1.02
N ASP A 94 -7.42 2.64 -0.21
CA ASP A 94 -6.46 2.66 -1.30
C ASP A 94 -5.90 4.08 -1.54
N LYS A 95 -6.77 5.10 -1.54
CA LYS A 95 -6.47 6.47 -1.92
C LYS A 95 -6.20 7.42 -0.74
N GLY A 96 -6.16 6.93 0.50
CA GLY A 96 -5.96 7.79 1.68
C GLY A 96 -6.21 7.09 3.01
N ARG A 97 -6.28 7.86 4.09
CA ARG A 97 -6.57 7.39 5.46
C ARG A 97 -7.49 8.39 6.15
N LEU A 98 -8.42 7.88 6.96
CA LEU A 98 -9.27 8.67 7.85
C LEU A 98 -8.91 8.38 9.30
N ASP A 99 -8.74 9.45 10.07
CA ASP A 99 -8.33 9.42 11.46
C ASP A 99 -9.48 9.90 12.35
N ILE A 100 -9.65 9.26 13.51
CA ILE A 100 -10.48 9.75 14.60
C ILE A 100 -9.55 10.00 15.78
N LEU A 101 -9.38 11.27 16.14
CA LEU A 101 -8.54 11.69 17.26
C LEU A 101 -9.23 11.52 18.62
N ASP A 102 -10.56 11.71 18.67
CA ASP A 102 -11.35 11.56 19.90
C ASP A 102 -12.67 10.87 19.59
N GLU A 103 -12.82 9.59 19.97
CA GLU A 103 -14.06 8.84 19.78
C GLU A 103 -15.23 9.42 20.61
N GLY A 104 -14.95 10.19 21.67
CA GLY A 104 -15.94 10.93 22.47
C GLY A 104 -16.31 12.31 21.92
N GLY A 105 -15.71 12.72 20.80
CA GLY A 105 -15.88 14.04 20.19
C GLY A 105 -17.25 14.28 19.54
N ASP A 106 -17.44 15.50 19.00
CA ASP A 106 -18.67 15.88 18.29
C ASP A 106 -18.77 15.20 16.92
N THR A 107 -19.48 14.08 16.87
CA THR A 107 -19.75 13.32 15.64
C THR A 107 -20.50 14.10 14.54
N SER A 108 -21.05 15.28 14.83
CA SER A 108 -21.66 16.15 13.82
C SER A 108 -20.65 17.07 13.13
N SER A 109 -19.45 17.22 13.69
CA SER A 109 -18.37 17.98 13.09
C SER A 109 -17.85 17.25 11.84
N PRO A 110 -17.65 17.94 10.70
CA PRO A 110 -17.01 17.33 9.54
C PRO A 110 -15.56 16.90 9.84
N TRP A 111 -14.94 17.42 10.90
CA TRP A 111 -13.58 17.08 11.32
C TRP A 111 -13.52 15.95 12.36
N PHE A 112 -14.66 15.35 12.73
CA PHE A 112 -14.66 14.18 13.60
C PHE A 112 -13.90 13.01 12.96
N THR A 113 -14.11 12.79 11.65
CA THR A 113 -13.21 11.98 10.83
C THR A 113 -12.35 12.92 10.01
N THR A 114 -11.03 12.89 10.18
CA THR A 114 -10.14 13.79 9.45
C THR A 114 -9.30 13.01 8.45
N GLY A 115 -9.17 13.54 7.22
CA GLY A 115 -8.23 12.98 6.24
C GLY A 115 -6.79 13.20 6.70
N ALA A 116 -6.03 12.12 6.79
CA ALA A 116 -4.63 12.16 7.20
C ALA A 116 -3.74 12.88 6.19
N LEU A 117 -2.68 13.53 6.67
CA LEU A 117 -1.70 14.29 5.87
C LEU A 117 -0.65 13.37 5.22
N LEU A 118 -1.06 12.21 4.70
CA LEU A 118 -0.14 11.13 4.28
C LEU A 118 0.91 11.59 3.25
N VAL A 119 0.54 12.50 2.36
CA VAL A 119 1.47 13.01 1.34
C VAL A 119 2.45 13.99 1.95
N SER A 120 2.02 14.79 2.92
CA SER A 120 2.90 15.66 3.70
C SER A 120 3.95 14.83 4.43
N GLU A 121 3.49 13.83 5.19
CA GLU A 121 4.37 12.93 5.94
C GLU A 121 5.37 12.20 5.03
N MET A 122 4.92 11.69 3.87
CA MET A 122 5.82 11.04 2.91
C MET A 122 6.79 12.01 2.23
N LEU A 123 6.41 13.27 1.95
CA LEU A 123 7.31 14.24 1.32
C LEU A 123 8.32 14.83 2.31
N SER A 124 7.91 15.11 3.55
CA SER A 124 8.81 15.59 4.60
C SER A 124 9.67 14.48 5.22
N GLY A 125 9.22 13.22 5.12
CA GLY A 125 9.85 12.11 5.83
C GLY A 125 9.47 12.04 7.30
N GLN A 126 8.38 12.70 7.72
CA GLN A 126 7.99 12.81 9.12
C GLN A 126 6.67 12.09 9.40
N ILE A 127 6.71 11.07 10.26
CA ILE A 127 5.51 10.41 10.79
C ILE A 127 4.95 11.27 11.92
N GLN A 128 3.71 11.72 11.78
CA GLN A 128 3.06 12.57 12.79
C GLN A 128 2.56 11.75 13.99
N LEU A 129 2.90 12.20 15.20
CA LEU A 129 2.58 11.55 16.49
C LEU A 129 1.88 12.47 17.49
N GLY A 130 1.64 13.71 17.11
CA GLY A 130 0.96 14.75 17.89
C GLY A 130 0.75 15.96 16.98
N ASP A 131 0.28 17.06 17.53
CA ASP A 131 0.13 18.30 16.78
C ASP A 131 1.52 18.80 16.31
N ASP A 132 2.52 18.70 17.20
CA ASP A 132 3.90 19.17 16.97
C ASP A 132 4.97 18.06 17.17
N ASP A 133 4.56 16.80 17.31
CA ASP A 133 5.46 15.66 17.53
C ASP A 133 5.62 14.82 16.27
N PHE A 134 6.87 14.53 15.90
CA PHE A 134 7.22 13.82 14.67
C PHE A 134 8.35 12.81 14.86
N VAL A 135 8.31 11.72 14.10
CA VAL A 135 9.43 10.79 13.92
C VAL A 135 9.95 10.87 12.50
N GLU A 136 11.26 11.07 12.37
CA GLU A 136 11.96 11.14 11.08
C GLU A 136 12.16 9.75 10.45
N ARG A 137 12.01 9.68 9.13
CA ARG A 137 12.21 8.50 8.28
C ARG A 137 12.63 8.92 6.87
N GLU A 138 13.40 8.07 6.17
CA GLU A 138 13.79 8.36 4.79
C GLU A 138 12.56 8.53 3.89
N THR A 139 12.53 9.63 3.14
CA THR A 139 11.50 9.92 2.11
C THR A 139 11.38 8.73 1.13
N PRO A 140 10.16 8.24 0.82
CA PRO A 140 10.00 7.02 0.06
C PRO A 140 10.41 7.18 -1.41
N ARG A 141 11.15 6.20 -1.93
CA ARG A 141 11.41 6.03 -3.37
C ARG A 141 10.29 5.27 -4.08
N ILE A 142 9.05 5.54 -3.68
CA ILE A 142 7.84 4.96 -4.26
C ILE A 142 7.37 5.90 -5.38
N PRO A 143 7.08 5.40 -6.60
CA PRO A 143 6.52 6.24 -7.65
C PRO A 143 5.22 6.95 -7.21
N LEU A 144 5.04 8.21 -7.60
CA LEU A 144 3.87 9.01 -7.23
C LEU A 144 2.57 8.42 -7.78
N THR A 145 2.64 7.76 -8.94
CA THR A 145 1.52 7.12 -9.63
C THR A 145 2.03 6.04 -10.59
N GLY A 146 1.11 5.26 -11.16
CA GLY A 146 1.42 4.19 -12.10
C GLY A 146 1.83 2.90 -11.41
N ASP A 147 2.59 2.08 -12.12
CA ASP A 147 3.08 0.78 -11.64
C ASP A 147 4.15 0.98 -10.55
N LEU A 148 4.12 0.18 -9.48
CA LEU A 148 5.11 0.31 -8.39
C LEU A 148 6.54 -0.01 -8.82
N ILE A 149 6.70 -0.81 -9.87
CA ILE A 149 7.99 -1.19 -10.45
C ILE A 149 8.05 -0.58 -11.85
N GLN A 150 8.80 0.51 -11.98
CA GLN A 150 9.04 1.23 -13.23
C GLN A 150 10.46 1.83 -13.21
N GLN A 151 11.09 1.96 -14.37
CA GLN A 151 12.52 2.36 -14.42
C GLN A 151 12.72 3.85 -14.13
N ASP A 152 11.87 4.70 -14.70
CA ASP A 152 12.04 6.17 -14.71
C ASP A 152 10.85 6.88 -14.06
N GLY A 153 10.27 6.29 -13.01
CA GLY A 153 9.13 6.89 -12.30
C GLY A 153 9.56 8.02 -11.38
N VAL A 154 8.84 9.15 -11.44
CA VAL A 154 8.96 10.21 -10.42
C VAL A 154 8.43 9.67 -9.09
N THR A 155 9.23 9.81 -8.03
CA THR A 155 8.93 9.32 -6.67
C THR A 155 8.67 10.47 -5.70
N TYR A 156 8.18 10.16 -4.49
CA TYR A 156 8.13 11.14 -3.40
C TYR A 156 9.53 11.71 -3.10
N ALA A 157 10.56 10.87 -3.07
CA ALA A 157 11.95 11.30 -2.86
C ALA A 157 12.46 12.30 -3.91
N SER A 158 12.12 12.11 -5.19
CA SER A 158 12.50 13.07 -6.25
C SER A 158 11.65 14.34 -6.26
N LEU A 159 10.43 14.29 -5.73
CA LEU A 159 9.54 15.46 -5.62
C LEU A 159 9.82 16.29 -4.37
N ALA A 160 10.24 15.67 -3.27
CA ALA A 160 10.40 16.32 -1.96
C ALA A 160 11.21 17.63 -1.98
N PRO A 161 12.33 17.75 -2.73
CA PRO A 161 13.08 19.01 -2.83
C PRO A 161 12.31 20.17 -3.49
N LEU A 162 11.21 19.87 -4.20
CA LEU A 162 10.35 20.84 -4.88
C LEU A 162 9.06 21.11 -4.09
N ALA A 163 8.87 20.45 -2.95
CA ALA A 163 7.67 20.57 -2.13
C ALA A 163 7.87 21.58 -1.00
N THR A 164 6.76 22.13 -0.48
CA THR A 164 6.74 23.14 0.61
C THR A 164 7.57 22.76 1.85
N TYR A 165 7.85 21.48 2.07
CA TYR A 165 8.57 20.97 3.24
C TYR A 165 10.10 21.05 3.12
N ALA A 166 10.63 21.36 1.93
CA ALA A 166 12.07 21.55 1.76
C ALA A 166 12.51 22.96 2.21
N ASP A 167 13.65 23.05 2.88
CA ASP A 167 14.22 24.33 3.33
C ASP A 167 14.43 25.33 2.17
N ASP A 168 14.82 24.82 1.01
CA ASP A 168 15.05 25.58 -0.23
C ASP A 168 13.92 25.37 -1.26
N ALA A 169 12.69 25.11 -0.79
CA ALA A 169 11.53 24.94 -1.66
C ALA A 169 11.38 26.14 -2.62
N PRO A 170 11.18 25.90 -3.94
CA PRO A 170 10.94 26.99 -4.87
C PRO A 170 9.60 27.69 -4.57
N VAL A 171 9.62 29.02 -4.64
CA VAL A 171 8.42 29.88 -4.50
C VAL A 171 7.90 30.25 -5.89
N PHE A 172 6.58 30.22 -6.06
CA PHE A 172 5.93 30.53 -7.33
C PHE A 172 4.96 31.71 -7.19
N ASP A 173 4.99 32.60 -8.18
CA ASP A 173 3.98 33.66 -8.31
C ASP A 173 2.63 33.06 -8.75
N ASP A 174 1.54 33.77 -8.44
CA ASP A 174 0.21 33.47 -9.00
C ASP A 174 0.25 33.58 -10.53
N ALA A 175 0.08 32.43 -11.18
CA ALA A 175 0.09 32.30 -12.63
C ALA A 175 -1.24 31.75 -13.17
N VAL A 176 -2.37 32.00 -12.48
CA VAL A 176 -3.70 31.56 -12.92
C VAL A 176 -3.98 31.94 -14.38
N GLY A 177 -4.41 30.96 -15.17
CA GLY A 177 -4.64 31.09 -16.62
C GLY A 177 -3.39 30.83 -17.48
N GLY A 178 -2.20 30.72 -16.88
CA GLY A 178 -0.99 30.28 -17.56
C GLY A 178 -1.06 28.81 -17.99
N GLU A 179 -0.39 28.46 -19.08
CA GLU A 179 -0.33 27.09 -19.58
C GLU A 179 0.68 26.25 -18.77
N LEU A 180 0.31 25.00 -18.47
CA LEU A 180 1.14 24.05 -17.72
C LEU A 180 2.03 23.25 -18.66
N THR A 181 3.29 23.65 -18.78
CA THR A 181 4.28 23.04 -19.70
C THR A 181 5.40 22.28 -18.99
N ALA A 182 5.56 22.47 -17.67
CA ALA A 182 6.68 21.92 -16.92
C ALA A 182 6.63 20.38 -16.83
N VAL A 183 7.74 19.74 -17.16
CA VAL A 183 7.96 18.29 -17.02
C VAL A 183 8.96 18.03 -15.91
N LEU A 184 8.61 17.15 -14.97
CA LEU A 184 9.48 16.66 -13.91
C LEU A 184 9.96 15.25 -14.27
N ASN A 185 11.28 15.03 -14.23
CA ASN A 185 11.89 13.72 -14.46
C ASN A 185 12.21 12.97 -13.15
N ALA A 186 12.56 11.69 -13.26
CA ALA A 186 12.87 10.84 -12.10
C ALA A 186 14.09 11.29 -11.29
N ALA A 187 14.95 12.14 -11.86
CA ALA A 187 16.10 12.72 -11.17
C ALA A 187 15.73 13.96 -10.33
N GLY A 188 14.48 14.41 -10.37
CA GLY A 188 14.04 15.63 -9.69
C GLY A 188 14.31 16.91 -10.48
N GLU A 189 14.66 16.81 -11.77
CA GLU A 189 14.92 17.97 -12.62
C GLU A 189 13.64 18.40 -13.34
N VAL A 190 13.41 19.71 -13.37
CA VAL A 190 12.25 20.33 -14.03
C VAL A 190 12.68 20.95 -15.36
N ASP A 191 12.08 20.49 -16.46
CA ASP A 191 12.09 21.17 -17.75
C ASP A 191 10.81 22.02 -17.87
N PRO A 192 10.88 23.36 -17.70
CA PRO A 192 9.71 24.21 -17.71
C PRO A 192 8.96 24.22 -19.05
N ASP A 193 9.61 23.83 -20.14
CA ASP A 193 9.04 23.82 -21.50
C ASP A 193 8.87 22.39 -22.05
N GLY A 194 8.99 21.36 -21.20
CA GLY A 194 9.06 19.95 -21.62
C GLY A 194 7.80 19.42 -22.28
N MET A 195 6.63 20.03 -22.03
CA MET A 195 5.35 19.65 -22.64
C MET A 195 4.69 20.82 -23.37
N ALA A 196 5.18 21.10 -24.58
CA ALA A 196 4.64 22.14 -25.45
C ALA A 196 3.18 21.87 -25.86
N ASN A 197 2.33 22.91 -25.80
CA ASN A 197 0.90 22.85 -26.13
C ASN A 197 0.15 21.79 -25.30
N SER A 198 0.38 21.75 -23.99
CA SER A 198 -0.28 20.81 -23.09
C SER A 198 -1.81 20.94 -23.11
N GLY A 199 -2.31 22.15 -23.43
CA GLY A 199 -3.73 22.46 -23.43
C GLY A 199 -4.36 22.47 -22.03
N VAL A 200 -3.54 22.38 -20.97
CA VAL A 200 -3.95 22.47 -19.57
C VAL A 200 -3.43 23.77 -18.98
N VAL A 201 -4.26 24.45 -18.21
CA VAL A 201 -3.92 25.73 -17.57
C VAL A 201 -3.95 25.63 -16.05
N ILE A 202 -3.33 26.61 -15.40
CA ILE A 202 -3.47 26.86 -13.97
C ILE A 202 -4.88 27.40 -13.70
N GLY A 203 -5.60 26.77 -12.77
CA GLY A 203 -6.97 27.13 -12.40
C GLY A 203 -7.12 27.75 -11.01
N GLY A 204 -6.08 27.74 -10.19
CA GLY A 204 -6.06 28.34 -8.85
C GLY A 204 -4.66 28.57 -8.32
N TYR A 205 -4.56 29.27 -7.20
CA TYR A 205 -3.32 29.57 -6.48
C TYR A 205 -3.60 29.51 -4.97
N SER A 206 -2.62 29.04 -4.20
CA SER A 206 -2.68 28.97 -2.73
C SER A 206 -1.78 30.05 -2.13
N ASP A 207 -2.37 31.08 -1.53
CA ASP A 207 -1.60 32.11 -0.80
C ASP A 207 -0.91 31.58 0.47
N VAL A 208 -1.24 30.35 0.91
CA VAL A 208 -0.68 29.73 2.13
C VAL A 208 0.64 29.04 1.84
N THR A 209 0.70 28.33 0.72
CA THR A 209 1.83 27.48 0.33
C THR A 209 2.54 27.99 -0.92
N GLU A 210 2.05 29.09 -1.50
CA GLU A 210 2.60 29.75 -2.68
C GLU A 210 2.72 28.82 -3.91
N HIS A 211 1.76 27.90 -4.04
CA HIS A 211 1.67 26.95 -5.16
C HIS A 211 0.44 27.18 -6.05
N ASN A 212 0.65 27.10 -7.35
CA ASN A 212 -0.40 27.08 -8.36
C ASN A 212 -1.11 25.72 -8.38
N VAL A 213 -2.37 25.68 -8.84
CA VAL A 213 -3.18 24.46 -8.91
C VAL A 213 -3.69 24.24 -10.32
N ALA A 214 -3.51 23.04 -10.87
CA ALA A 214 -4.00 22.73 -12.21
C ALA A 214 -5.53 22.81 -12.28
N ALA A 215 -6.06 23.40 -13.36
CA ALA A 215 -7.51 23.55 -13.55
C ALA A 215 -8.31 22.23 -13.46
N PRO A 216 -7.85 21.09 -14.02
CA PRO A 216 -8.55 19.82 -13.84
C PRO A 216 -8.73 19.40 -12.38
N PHE A 217 -7.78 19.72 -11.50
CA PHE A 217 -7.85 19.37 -10.09
C PHE A 217 -8.79 20.30 -9.32
N VAL A 218 -8.76 21.60 -9.65
CA VAL A 218 -9.74 22.58 -9.13
C VAL A 218 -11.17 22.19 -9.50
N ASP A 219 -11.41 21.79 -10.75
CA ASP A 219 -12.75 21.40 -11.21
C ASP A 219 -13.19 20.08 -10.59
N TRP A 220 -12.28 19.11 -10.45
CA TRP A 220 -12.57 17.82 -9.84
C TRP A 220 -12.97 17.96 -8.37
N VAL A 221 -12.21 18.70 -7.56
CA VAL A 221 -12.47 18.81 -6.11
C VAL A 221 -13.81 19.48 -5.83
N ARG A 222 -14.17 20.51 -6.61
CA ARG A 222 -15.48 21.20 -6.53
C ARG A 222 -16.66 20.30 -6.84
N SER A 223 -16.43 19.18 -7.54
CA SER A 223 -17.46 18.18 -7.84
C SER A 223 -17.61 17.10 -6.76
N GLN A 224 -16.73 17.09 -5.75
CA GLN A 224 -16.77 16.13 -4.64
C GLN A 224 -17.73 16.59 -3.54
N PRO A 225 -18.25 15.67 -2.72
CA PRO A 225 -19.19 16.01 -1.65
C PRO A 225 -18.53 16.63 -0.40
N TYR A 226 -17.25 17.00 -0.49
CA TYR A 226 -16.45 17.50 0.61
C TYR A 226 -15.90 18.89 0.33
N PRO A 227 -15.62 19.70 1.37
CA PRO A 227 -14.82 20.90 1.21
C PRO A 227 -13.42 20.59 0.67
N ASP A 228 -12.89 21.47 -0.19
CA ASP A 228 -11.59 21.28 -0.85
C ASP A 228 -10.46 21.00 0.15
N LEU A 229 -10.35 21.84 1.19
CA LEU A 229 -9.33 21.72 2.24
C LEU A 229 -9.46 20.40 3.03
N TYR A 230 -10.68 19.91 3.25
CA TYR A 230 -10.91 18.65 3.93
C TYR A 230 -10.41 17.46 3.10
N LEU A 231 -10.65 17.49 1.78
CA LEU A 231 -10.34 16.35 0.92
C LEU A 231 -8.88 16.33 0.45
N LEU A 232 -8.38 17.47 -0.03
CA LEU A 232 -7.04 17.60 -0.61
C LEU A 232 -6.02 18.13 0.41
N GLY A 233 -6.42 19.10 1.23
CA GLY A 233 -5.50 20.00 1.92
C GLY A 233 -4.96 21.10 1.02
N HIS A 234 -3.91 21.78 1.48
CA HIS A 234 -3.19 22.75 0.66
C HIS A 234 -2.38 22.05 -0.45
N PRO A 235 -2.22 22.67 -1.64
CA PRO A 235 -1.24 22.20 -2.62
C PRO A 235 0.16 22.38 -2.04
N VAL A 236 1.01 21.36 -2.16
CA VAL A 236 2.37 21.36 -1.59
C VAL A 236 3.45 21.21 -2.67
N SER A 237 3.06 21.19 -3.94
CA SER A 237 3.93 21.26 -5.10
C SER A 237 3.24 21.99 -6.24
N GLU A 238 4.01 22.47 -7.21
CA GLU A 238 3.46 22.81 -8.52
C GLU A 238 2.90 21.57 -9.24
N PRO A 239 1.99 21.76 -10.20
CA PRO A 239 1.56 20.70 -11.10
C PRO A 239 2.64 20.44 -12.17
N TYR A 240 3.12 19.20 -12.25
CA TYR A 240 4.13 18.77 -13.21
C TYR A 240 3.61 17.66 -14.11
N TRP A 241 3.95 17.73 -15.39
CA TRP A 241 3.86 16.58 -16.26
C TRP A 241 4.97 15.60 -15.93
N ILE A 242 4.64 14.31 -15.81
CA ILE A 242 5.62 13.27 -15.55
C ILE A 242 5.42 12.11 -16.52
N GLN A 243 6.50 11.39 -16.79
CA GLN A 243 6.44 10.10 -17.44
C GLN A 243 6.27 9.01 -16.36
N THR A 244 5.35 8.09 -16.57
CA THR A 244 5.11 6.96 -15.67
C THR A 244 4.69 5.73 -16.48
N GLU A 245 4.81 4.53 -15.90
CA GLU A 245 4.30 3.31 -16.52
C GLU A 245 2.91 2.95 -15.98
N VAL A 246 1.99 2.58 -16.87
CA VAL A 246 0.70 2.00 -16.50
C VAL A 246 0.53 0.70 -17.26
N LEU A 247 0.48 -0.42 -16.54
CA LEU A 247 0.47 -1.76 -17.12
C LEU A 247 1.66 -1.99 -18.08
N GLY A 248 2.85 -1.54 -17.65
CA GLY A 248 4.12 -1.61 -18.38
C GLY A 248 4.20 -0.71 -19.61
N THR A 249 3.24 0.21 -19.79
CA THR A 249 3.23 1.14 -20.92
C THR A 249 3.54 2.56 -20.44
N PRO A 250 4.59 3.22 -20.97
CA PRO A 250 4.86 4.62 -20.67
C PRO A 250 3.68 5.53 -21.03
N LYS A 251 3.32 6.42 -20.12
CA LYS A 251 2.29 7.44 -20.25
C LYS A 251 2.78 8.76 -19.67
N MET A 252 2.42 9.85 -20.35
CA MET A 252 2.53 11.19 -19.79
C MET A 252 1.27 11.50 -18.97
N VAL A 253 1.46 11.90 -17.72
CA VAL A 253 0.39 12.19 -16.77
C VAL A 253 0.73 13.50 -16.06
N LEU A 254 -0.25 14.39 -15.90
CA LEU A 254 -0.10 15.57 -15.07
C LEU A 254 -0.31 15.16 -13.61
N VAL A 255 0.61 15.54 -12.73
CA VAL A 255 0.57 15.18 -11.31
C VAL A 255 0.72 16.43 -10.45
N GLN A 256 0.00 16.49 -9.33
CA GLN A 256 0.21 17.51 -8.30
C GLN A 256 0.04 16.90 -6.91
N ALA A 257 0.95 17.24 -6.00
CA ALA A 257 0.84 16.87 -4.59
C ALA A 257 0.07 17.93 -3.80
N PHE A 258 -0.84 17.46 -2.97
CA PHE A 258 -1.52 18.20 -1.90
C PHE A 258 -1.23 17.49 -0.58
N GLU A 259 -1.45 18.16 0.55
CA GLU A 259 -1.11 17.62 1.87
C GLU A 259 -1.63 16.19 2.13
N ARG A 260 -2.82 15.87 1.62
CA ARG A 260 -3.52 14.59 1.85
C ARG A 260 -3.47 13.66 0.65
N ARG A 261 -3.27 14.18 -0.57
CA ARG A 261 -3.48 13.45 -1.84
C ARG A 261 -2.52 13.88 -2.94
N VAL A 262 -2.10 12.91 -3.74
CA VAL A 262 -1.49 13.17 -5.04
C VAL A 262 -2.57 13.02 -6.09
N MET A 263 -2.85 14.08 -6.85
CA MET A 263 -3.83 14.09 -7.92
C MET A 263 -3.16 13.84 -9.26
N THR A 264 -3.84 13.11 -10.14
CA THR A 264 -3.34 12.77 -11.47
C THR A 264 -4.37 13.15 -12.54
N TYR A 265 -3.91 13.63 -13.68
CA TYR A 265 -4.74 13.93 -14.85
C TYR A 265 -4.16 13.31 -16.12
N THR A 266 -4.95 12.49 -16.80
CA THR A 266 -4.60 11.88 -18.09
C THR A 266 -5.60 12.35 -19.15
N PRO A 267 -5.21 13.17 -20.15
CA PRO A 267 -6.16 13.72 -21.11
C PRO A 267 -6.77 12.66 -22.05
N ASP A 268 -6.03 11.60 -22.36
CA ASP A 268 -6.39 10.63 -23.41
C ASP A 268 -7.27 9.46 -22.93
N ILE A 269 -7.91 9.59 -21.75
CA ILE A 269 -8.86 8.60 -21.22
C ILE A 269 -10.27 9.20 -21.10
N PRO A 270 -11.34 8.39 -20.97
CA PRO A 270 -12.70 8.92 -20.91
C PRO A 270 -12.87 9.95 -19.78
N ALA A 271 -13.63 11.01 -20.03
CA ALA A 271 -13.73 12.20 -19.17
C ALA A 271 -13.97 11.89 -17.68
N GLN A 272 -14.80 10.90 -17.37
CA GLN A 272 -15.13 10.50 -16.00
C GLN A 272 -13.98 9.83 -15.22
N TRP A 273 -12.90 9.48 -15.92
CA TRP A 273 -11.69 8.85 -15.36
C TRP A 273 -10.45 9.73 -15.53
N GLN A 274 -10.54 10.86 -16.24
CA GLN A 274 -9.37 11.69 -16.54
C GLN A 274 -8.65 12.18 -15.30
N VAL A 275 -9.37 12.46 -14.21
CA VAL A 275 -8.79 12.83 -12.92
C VAL A 275 -8.92 11.67 -11.94
N GLU A 276 -7.81 11.29 -11.32
CA GLU A 276 -7.75 10.29 -10.26
C GLU A 276 -6.92 10.79 -9.07
N SER A 277 -7.17 10.22 -7.90
CA SER A 277 -6.21 10.29 -6.78
C SER A 277 -5.25 9.12 -6.92
N ALA A 278 -3.96 9.30 -6.62
CA ALA A 278 -3.03 8.19 -6.50
C ALA A 278 -3.37 7.31 -5.28
N ASN A 279 -2.79 6.10 -5.22
CA ASN A 279 -3.00 5.14 -4.14
C ASN A 279 -2.18 5.50 -2.88
N VAL A 280 -2.26 6.75 -2.43
CA VAL A 280 -1.40 7.28 -1.35
C VAL A 280 -1.59 6.55 -0.02
N GLY A 281 -2.77 5.96 0.23
CA GLY A 281 -3.00 5.12 1.41
C GLY A 281 -2.22 3.81 1.35
N GLN A 282 -2.12 3.19 0.17
CA GLN A 282 -1.24 2.03 -0.04
C GLN A 282 0.24 2.41 0.00
N HIS A 283 0.61 3.54 -0.63
CA HIS A 283 2.00 4.01 -0.63
C HIS A 283 2.49 4.28 0.79
N TYR A 284 1.66 4.90 1.64
CA TYR A 284 2.02 5.17 3.03
C TYR A 284 2.23 3.88 3.83
N ARG A 285 1.36 2.89 3.67
CA ARG A 285 1.56 1.56 4.30
C ARG A 285 2.82 0.87 3.79
N LEU A 286 3.14 0.98 2.49
CA LEU A 286 4.37 0.46 1.91
C LEU A 286 5.61 1.17 2.48
N TRP A 287 5.58 2.50 2.56
CA TRP A 287 6.67 3.31 3.13
C TRP A 287 6.99 2.92 4.58
N ARG A 288 5.95 2.66 5.35
CA ARG A 288 6.06 2.21 6.75
C ARG A 288 6.18 0.71 6.93
N GLN A 289 6.16 -0.06 5.83
CA GLN A 289 6.20 -1.53 5.85
C GLN A 289 5.11 -2.14 6.75
N LEU A 290 3.94 -1.51 6.76
CA LEU A 290 2.80 -1.95 7.57
C LEU A 290 2.08 -3.08 6.85
N ASP A 291 2.17 -4.25 7.45
CA ASP A 291 1.38 -5.41 7.03
C ASP A 291 0.49 -5.89 8.17
N GLN A 292 -0.77 -6.07 7.82
CA GLN A 292 -1.77 -6.57 8.75
C GLN A 292 -1.52 -8.07 8.84
N PRO A 293 -1.18 -8.63 10.02
CA PRO A 293 -0.72 -10.01 10.09
C PRO A 293 -1.81 -10.93 9.53
N GLY A 294 -1.43 -11.79 8.57
CA GLY A 294 -2.30 -12.85 8.07
C GLY A 294 -2.82 -13.75 9.20
N ASN A 295 -2.13 -13.72 10.36
CA ASN A 295 -2.57 -14.41 11.54
C ASN A 295 -3.80 -13.82 12.22
N VAL A 296 -4.97 -14.42 11.98
CA VAL A 296 -6.26 -13.98 12.52
C VAL A 296 -6.32 -13.83 14.05
N ALA A 297 -5.49 -14.54 14.82
CA ALA A 297 -5.46 -14.32 16.28
C ALA A 297 -4.44 -13.26 16.74
N LEU A 298 -3.59 -12.79 15.85
CA LEU A 298 -2.69 -11.66 16.09
C LEU A 298 -3.21 -10.39 15.41
N ALA A 299 -4.11 -10.52 14.45
CA ALA A 299 -4.80 -9.42 13.79
C ALA A 299 -5.41 -8.42 14.79
N PRO A 300 -6.19 -8.84 15.81
CA PRO A 300 -6.72 -7.92 16.81
C PRO A 300 -5.64 -7.22 17.64
N LEU A 301 -4.59 -7.94 18.05
CA LEU A 301 -3.46 -7.36 18.77
C LEU A 301 -2.73 -6.30 17.93
N ALA A 302 -2.46 -6.61 16.66
CA ALA A 302 -1.76 -5.72 15.75
C ALA A 302 -2.56 -4.46 15.40
N SER A 303 -3.88 -4.58 15.26
CA SER A 303 -4.76 -3.43 14.99
C SER A 303 -5.23 -2.69 16.25
N GLY A 304 -5.15 -3.32 17.41
CA GLY A 304 -5.77 -2.83 18.65
C GLY A 304 -4.79 -2.17 19.61
N GLU A 305 -3.49 -2.24 19.33
CA GLU A 305 -2.44 -1.65 20.16
C GLU A 305 -1.55 -0.69 19.33
N PRO A 306 -1.07 0.43 19.91
CA PRO A 306 -0.21 1.39 19.21
C PRO A 306 1.04 0.73 18.62
N PHE A 307 1.29 0.98 17.33
CA PHE A 307 2.39 0.33 16.56
C PHE A 307 2.34 -1.20 16.61
N GLY A 308 1.15 -1.77 16.80
CA GLY A 308 0.96 -3.20 16.93
C GLY A 308 1.39 -3.98 15.69
N GLU A 309 1.23 -3.43 14.49
CA GLU A 309 1.66 -4.07 13.24
C GLU A 309 3.19 -4.25 13.21
N GLU A 310 3.95 -3.21 13.53
CA GLU A 310 5.41 -3.25 13.60
C GLU A 310 5.92 -4.13 14.74
N LEU A 311 5.32 -4.01 15.93
CA LEU A 311 5.70 -4.82 17.09
C LEU A 311 5.40 -6.30 16.86
N VAL A 312 4.24 -6.65 16.31
CA VAL A 312 3.90 -8.04 16.00
C VAL A 312 4.82 -8.61 14.92
N ALA A 313 5.13 -7.83 13.87
CA ALA A 313 6.05 -8.24 12.82
C ALA A 313 7.48 -8.47 13.37
N ALA A 314 8.00 -7.54 14.18
CA ALA A 314 9.31 -7.66 14.80
C ALA A 314 9.39 -8.85 15.77
N ALA A 315 8.35 -9.04 16.60
CA ALA A 315 8.28 -10.19 17.51
C ALA A 315 8.30 -11.49 16.73
N PHE A 316 7.48 -11.58 15.68
CA PHE A 316 7.40 -12.77 14.84
C PHE A 316 8.74 -13.08 14.17
N SER A 317 9.39 -12.08 13.56
CA SER A 317 10.71 -12.21 12.92
C SER A 317 11.78 -12.69 13.91
N ALA A 318 11.72 -12.21 15.15
CA ALA A 318 12.61 -12.64 16.23
C ALA A 318 12.14 -13.93 16.93
N GLY A 319 11.06 -14.58 16.50
CA GLY A 319 10.44 -15.76 17.14
C GLY A 319 9.89 -15.53 18.55
N ILE A 320 9.72 -14.28 18.95
CA ILE A 320 9.28 -13.83 20.28
C ILE A 320 7.76 -13.86 20.35
N ASP A 321 7.21 -14.10 21.54
CA ASP A 321 5.78 -13.95 21.80
C ASP A 321 5.33 -12.50 21.50
N PRO A 322 4.45 -12.28 20.50
CA PRO A 322 4.01 -10.93 20.12
C PRO A 322 3.30 -10.18 21.24
N TYR A 323 2.53 -10.89 22.09
CA TYR A 323 1.85 -10.27 23.23
C TYR A 323 2.86 -9.74 24.24
N MET A 324 3.97 -10.45 24.43
CA MET A 324 5.03 -10.05 25.33
C MET A 324 5.77 -8.83 24.81
N LEU A 325 6.08 -8.77 23.50
CA LEU A 325 6.78 -7.61 22.94
C LEU A 325 5.93 -6.34 23.01
N VAL A 326 4.63 -6.45 22.73
CA VAL A 326 3.68 -5.33 22.88
C VAL A 326 3.58 -4.90 24.35
N ALA A 327 3.48 -5.85 25.29
CA ALA A 327 3.46 -5.53 26.73
C ALA A 327 4.75 -4.82 27.19
N ILE A 328 5.92 -5.24 26.69
CA ILE A 328 7.19 -4.57 26.98
C ILE A 328 7.15 -3.13 26.48
N SER A 329 6.73 -2.90 25.23
CA SER A 329 6.62 -1.56 24.65
C SER A 329 5.76 -0.64 25.53
N GLN A 330 4.55 -1.06 25.86
CA GLN A 330 3.63 -0.25 26.68
C GLN A 330 4.15 0.04 28.09
N ILE A 331 4.82 -0.92 28.74
CA ILE A 331 5.34 -0.74 30.10
C ILE A 331 6.62 0.11 30.13
N VAL A 332 7.40 0.06 29.05
CA VAL A 332 8.66 0.81 28.94
C VAL A 332 8.40 2.25 28.58
N SER A 333 7.74 2.45 27.45
CA SER A 333 7.61 3.74 26.78
C SER A 333 6.19 4.30 26.82
N GLY A 334 5.20 3.53 27.30
CA GLY A 334 3.79 3.89 27.13
C GLY A 334 3.31 3.74 25.68
N GLY A 335 4.09 3.08 24.82
CA GLY A 335 3.86 3.08 23.38
C GLY A 335 4.30 4.38 22.68
N ASP A 336 5.00 5.28 23.39
CA ASP A 336 5.57 6.52 22.83
C ASP A 336 6.90 6.22 22.11
N PRO A 337 6.97 6.35 20.77
CA PRO A 337 8.20 6.11 20.02
C PRO A 337 9.23 7.23 20.23
N LEU A 338 8.87 8.37 20.82
CA LEU A 338 9.79 9.45 21.21
C LEU A 338 10.32 9.30 22.65
N TYR A 339 9.98 8.22 23.35
CA TYR A 339 10.50 7.95 24.68
C TYR A 339 12.04 7.87 24.67
N GLU A 340 12.71 8.50 25.63
CA GLU A 340 14.16 8.41 25.82
C GLU A 340 14.52 8.50 27.31
N ASP A 341 15.48 7.68 27.73
CA ASP A 341 16.14 7.78 29.03
C ASP A 341 17.64 7.44 28.91
N ASN A 342 18.35 7.37 30.03
CA ASN A 342 19.78 7.05 30.05
C ASN A 342 20.10 5.60 29.59
N GLU A 343 19.09 4.74 29.45
CA GLU A 343 19.23 3.33 29.07
C GLU A 343 18.86 3.09 27.60
N GLY A 344 18.21 4.03 26.90
CA GLY A 344 17.91 3.92 25.48
C GLY A 344 16.74 4.79 25.02
N ARG A 345 16.27 4.57 23.78
CA ARG A 345 15.17 5.34 23.18
C ARG A 345 14.15 4.47 22.43
N GLY A 346 13.00 5.04 22.12
CA GLY A 346 11.90 4.46 21.34
C GLY A 346 11.08 3.39 22.07
N LEU A 347 10.19 2.74 21.31
CA LEU A 347 9.17 1.80 21.81
C LEU A 347 9.70 0.78 22.81
N LEU A 348 10.85 0.16 22.49
CA LEU A 348 11.53 -0.88 23.27
C LEU A 348 12.84 -0.37 23.90
N ARG A 349 12.99 0.95 24.09
CA ARG A 349 14.15 1.57 24.78
C ARG A 349 15.48 0.93 24.37
N VAL A 350 15.74 0.92 23.07
CA VAL A 350 16.94 0.34 22.48
C VAL A 350 18.12 1.26 22.76
N ALA A 351 19.25 0.69 23.14
CA ALA A 351 20.47 1.40 23.51
C ALA A 351 21.54 1.33 22.39
N GLY A 352 22.51 2.24 22.44
CA GLY A 352 23.68 2.19 21.55
C GLY A 352 23.39 2.62 20.11
N ASP A 353 24.15 2.08 19.16
CA ASP A 353 24.11 2.49 17.75
C ASP A 353 22.82 2.06 17.03
N ASP A 354 22.12 1.05 17.56
CA ASP A 354 20.83 0.58 17.02
C ASP A 354 19.63 1.38 17.57
N ALA A 355 19.87 2.37 18.44
CA ALA A 355 18.83 3.18 19.07
C ALA A 355 18.18 4.13 18.05
N SER A 356 16.89 3.94 17.77
CA SER A 356 16.12 4.75 16.83
C SER A 356 14.79 5.21 17.42
N PHE A 357 14.31 6.39 17.03
CA PHE A 357 12.92 6.83 17.26
C PHE A 357 11.96 6.29 16.19
N ASP A 358 12.49 5.79 15.06
CA ASP A 358 11.68 5.09 14.07
C ASP A 358 11.05 3.83 14.70
N PRO A 359 9.71 3.72 14.77
CA PRO A 359 9.04 2.65 15.49
C PRO A 359 9.36 1.27 14.91
N GLN A 360 9.54 1.15 13.60
CA GLN A 360 9.89 -0.11 12.95
C GLN A 360 11.31 -0.52 13.32
N LEU A 361 12.29 0.36 13.10
CA LEU A 361 13.70 0.05 13.39
C LEU A 361 13.90 -0.24 14.89
N ASN A 362 13.21 0.50 15.75
CA ASN A 362 13.24 0.28 17.18
C ASN A 362 12.63 -1.07 17.58
N ALA A 363 11.46 -1.42 17.02
CA ALA A 363 10.81 -2.70 17.27
C ALA A 363 11.70 -3.88 16.86
N GLU A 364 12.30 -3.82 15.67
CA GLU A 364 13.20 -4.85 15.13
C GLU A 364 14.46 -5.00 16.00
N ALA A 365 15.14 -3.90 16.32
CA ALA A 365 16.34 -3.92 17.14
C ALA A 365 16.06 -4.40 18.58
N GLY A 366 14.96 -3.95 19.18
CA GLY A 366 14.56 -4.37 20.52
C GLY A 366 14.15 -5.84 20.58
N ALA A 367 13.40 -6.33 19.59
CA ALA A 367 13.07 -7.75 19.47
C ALA A 367 14.33 -8.62 19.32
N LYS A 368 15.27 -8.20 18.48
CA LYS A 368 16.55 -8.89 18.32
C LYS A 368 17.36 -8.91 19.63
N ALA A 369 17.49 -7.78 20.32
CA ALA A 369 18.20 -7.71 21.59
C ALA A 369 17.58 -8.62 22.66
N LEU A 370 16.24 -8.66 22.73
CA LEU A 370 15.52 -9.59 23.61
C LEU A 370 15.81 -11.05 23.25
N ARG A 371 15.79 -11.41 21.97
CA ARG A 371 16.10 -12.77 21.50
C ARG A 371 17.53 -13.18 21.85
N ASP A 372 18.51 -12.31 21.63
CA ASP A 372 19.93 -12.55 21.92
C ASP A 372 20.16 -12.80 23.43
N ALA A 373 19.30 -12.23 24.29
CA ALA A 373 19.32 -12.45 25.74
C ALA A 373 18.59 -13.74 26.19
N MET A 374 17.85 -14.43 25.30
CA MET A 374 17.13 -15.65 25.66
C MET A 374 18.03 -16.89 25.63
N PRO A 375 17.97 -17.78 26.65
CA PRO A 375 18.61 -19.09 26.54
C PRO A 375 17.92 -19.94 25.47
N SER A 376 18.68 -20.77 24.76
CA SER A 376 18.22 -21.67 23.69
C SER A 376 17.30 -22.82 24.12
N ALA A 377 16.70 -22.74 25.31
CA ALA A 377 15.84 -23.76 25.88
C ALA A 377 14.37 -23.58 25.45
N LEU A 378 13.65 -24.69 25.28
CA LEU A 378 12.23 -24.75 24.88
C LEU A 378 11.24 -24.06 25.85
N ASN A 379 11.69 -23.68 27.05
CA ASN A 379 10.87 -22.99 28.06
C ASN A 379 11.55 -21.66 28.45
N VAL A 380 11.14 -20.58 27.80
CA VAL A 380 11.64 -19.22 28.09
C VAL A 380 11.22 -18.81 29.51
N ASN A 381 12.19 -18.51 30.37
CA ASN A 381 11.92 -17.90 31.68
C ASN A 381 11.82 -16.38 31.50
N TRP A 382 10.61 -15.91 31.16
CA TRP A 382 10.35 -14.49 30.93
C TRP A 382 10.71 -13.59 32.13
N LYS A 383 10.55 -14.06 33.38
CA LYS A 383 10.99 -13.30 34.55
C LYS A 383 12.49 -13.04 34.53
N ALA A 384 13.30 -14.03 34.15
CA ALA A 384 14.75 -13.86 34.06
C ALA A 384 15.15 -12.93 32.89
N VAL A 385 14.52 -13.09 31.72
CA VAL A 385 14.75 -12.24 30.54
C VAL A 385 14.42 -10.79 30.88
N LEU A 386 13.23 -10.53 31.43
CA LEU A 386 12.78 -9.18 31.80
C LEU A 386 13.61 -8.58 32.93
N THR A 387 14.09 -9.37 33.89
CA THR A 387 15.02 -8.88 34.93
C THR A 387 16.34 -8.43 34.32
N SER A 388 16.84 -9.15 33.31
CA SER A 388 18.05 -8.74 32.59
C SER A 388 17.80 -7.47 31.76
N TYR A 389 16.62 -7.34 31.15
CA TYR A 389 16.26 -6.24 30.27
C TYR A 389 15.93 -4.94 31.03
N TYR A 390 15.24 -5.01 32.17
CA TYR A 390 14.91 -3.85 33.01
C TYR A 390 15.95 -3.54 34.09
N GLY A 391 16.86 -4.46 34.38
CA GLY A 391 17.75 -4.36 35.54
C GLY A 391 16.99 -4.47 36.88
N ALA A 392 17.60 -3.93 37.95
CA ALA A 392 17.06 -4.04 39.33
C ALA A 392 15.78 -3.22 39.58
N ALA A 393 15.39 -2.36 38.63
CA ALA A 393 14.24 -1.47 38.72
C ALA A 393 12.99 -2.17 38.15
N GLY A 394 12.18 -2.73 39.04
CA GLY A 394 11.07 -3.61 38.72
C GLY A 394 10.03 -3.01 37.77
N LYS A 395 9.90 -3.65 36.60
CA LYS A 395 8.71 -3.63 35.75
C LYS A 395 8.25 -5.05 35.36
N VAL A 396 8.99 -6.08 35.78
CA VAL A 396 8.77 -7.50 35.43
C VAL A 396 7.34 -7.96 35.70
N ASP A 397 6.83 -7.78 36.92
CA ASP A 397 5.50 -8.27 37.27
C ASP A 397 4.38 -7.47 36.57
N ALA A 398 4.61 -6.18 36.29
CA ALA A 398 3.67 -5.35 35.53
C ALA A 398 3.61 -5.78 34.05
N THR A 399 4.76 -6.06 33.43
CA THR A 399 4.83 -6.58 32.06
C THR A 399 4.15 -7.93 31.94
N ILE A 400 4.35 -8.84 32.90
CA ILE A 400 3.68 -10.16 32.88
C ILE A 400 2.17 -10.00 33.07
N ALA A 401 1.73 -9.13 33.98
CA ALA A 401 0.31 -8.85 34.17
C ALA A 401 -0.35 -8.29 32.90
N LEU A 402 0.30 -7.33 32.24
CA LEU A 402 -0.19 -6.74 30.99
C LEU A 402 -0.19 -7.77 29.85
N HIS A 403 0.86 -8.59 29.74
CA HIS A 403 0.87 -9.70 28.79
C HIS A 403 -0.35 -10.61 28.95
N ASP A 404 -0.63 -11.06 30.18
CA ASP A 404 -1.77 -11.95 30.46
C ASP A 404 -3.11 -11.26 30.16
N GLU A 405 -3.21 -9.95 30.43
CA GLU A 405 -4.36 -9.12 30.08
C GLU A 405 -4.57 -9.03 28.56
N LEU A 406 -3.53 -8.73 27.79
CA LEU A 406 -3.58 -8.65 26.32
C LEU A 406 -3.98 -10.00 25.71
N VAL A 407 -3.39 -11.10 26.19
CA VAL A 407 -3.77 -12.46 25.77
C VAL A 407 -5.25 -12.70 26.06
N SER A 408 -5.73 -12.37 27.26
CA SER A 408 -7.13 -12.56 27.64
C SER A 408 -8.08 -11.70 26.80
N LYS A 409 -7.75 -10.41 26.59
CA LYS A 409 -8.54 -9.44 25.81
C LYS A 409 -8.74 -9.94 24.39
N TYR A 410 -7.65 -10.23 23.67
CA TYR A 410 -7.72 -10.55 22.25
C TYR A 410 -8.08 -12.01 21.96
N SER A 411 -7.85 -12.93 22.89
CA SER A 411 -8.40 -14.30 22.78
C SER A 411 -9.91 -14.33 22.98
N ALA A 412 -10.44 -13.48 23.87
CA ALA A 412 -11.90 -13.36 24.06
C ALA A 412 -12.59 -12.68 22.86
N GLU A 413 -11.93 -11.70 22.24
CA GLU A 413 -12.42 -11.07 21.01
C GLU A 413 -12.48 -12.07 19.84
N LEU A 414 -11.43 -12.88 19.66
CA LEU A 414 -11.44 -13.97 18.68
C LEU A 414 -12.58 -14.97 18.93
N MET A 415 -12.84 -15.32 20.20
CA MET A 415 -13.95 -16.20 20.56
C MET A 415 -15.32 -15.54 20.33
N ARG A 416 -15.49 -14.23 20.61
CA ARG A 416 -16.74 -13.51 20.31
C ARG A 416 -17.01 -13.46 18.81
N LEU A 417 -16.01 -13.14 18.00
CA LEU A 417 -16.12 -13.14 16.54
C LEU A 417 -16.50 -14.53 16.00
N SER A 418 -16.13 -15.59 16.72
CA SER A 418 -16.50 -16.97 16.41
C SER A 418 -17.92 -17.35 16.90
N ASP A 419 -18.37 -16.83 18.05
CA ASP A 419 -19.63 -17.17 18.72
C ASP A 419 -20.85 -16.37 18.25
N THR A 420 -20.69 -15.11 17.81
CA THR A 420 -21.86 -14.25 17.51
C THR A 420 -22.60 -14.65 16.23
N GLY A 421 -22.03 -15.50 15.37
CA GLY A 421 -22.62 -15.72 14.05
C GLY A 421 -22.85 -14.42 13.28
N GLU A 422 -22.16 -13.33 13.66
CA GLU A 422 -22.11 -12.07 12.92
C GLU A 422 -21.18 -12.24 11.72
N THR A 423 -21.55 -13.20 10.87
CA THR A 423 -21.87 -12.82 9.49
C THR A 423 -22.87 -11.66 9.53
N ALA A 424 -22.38 -10.43 9.76
CA ALA A 424 -23.06 -9.27 9.24
C ALA A 424 -23.07 -9.49 7.73
N ALA A 425 -24.20 -9.93 7.24
CA ALA A 425 -24.50 -10.05 5.82
C ALA A 425 -24.48 -8.65 5.21
N ALA A 426 -23.29 -8.15 4.90
CA ALA A 426 -23.03 -7.65 3.57
C ALA A 426 -22.57 -8.87 2.77
N ASN A 427 -23.45 -9.37 1.91
CA ASN A 427 -23.20 -10.54 1.07
C ASN A 427 -21.91 -10.36 0.25
N PHE A 428 -20.85 -11.09 0.61
CA PHE A 428 -19.91 -11.66 -0.34
C PHE A 428 -19.70 -13.13 0.01
N GLY A 429 -20.76 -13.93 -0.17
CA GLY A 429 -20.61 -15.37 -0.34
C GLY A 429 -19.94 -15.62 -1.69
N GLY A 430 -18.62 -15.70 -1.68
CA GLY A 430 -17.78 -15.98 -2.84
C GLY A 430 -16.53 -16.77 -2.42
N PRO A 431 -15.91 -17.49 -3.37
CA PRO A 431 -14.70 -18.28 -3.11
C PRO A 431 -13.58 -17.46 -2.46
N LEU A 432 -12.72 -18.08 -1.62
CA LEU A 432 -11.62 -17.36 -0.99
C LEU A 432 -10.63 -16.81 -2.04
N ASP A 433 -10.41 -17.54 -3.14
CA ASP A 433 -9.67 -17.08 -4.32
C ASP A 433 -9.68 -18.14 -5.44
N SER A 434 -9.35 -17.77 -6.68
CA SER A 434 -9.29 -18.67 -7.86
C SER A 434 -8.14 -18.34 -8.82
N GLY A 435 -7.48 -19.36 -9.37
CA GLY A 435 -6.43 -19.15 -10.38
C GLY A 435 -5.75 -20.43 -10.87
N PRO A 436 -4.58 -20.34 -11.53
CA PRO A 436 -3.85 -21.48 -12.07
C PRO A 436 -3.55 -22.61 -11.08
N ALA A 437 -3.79 -23.85 -11.52
CA ALA A 437 -3.48 -25.07 -10.80
C ALA A 437 -2.49 -25.95 -11.57
N ALA A 438 -1.40 -26.34 -10.94
CA ALA A 438 -0.36 -27.19 -11.52
C ALA A 438 -0.16 -28.48 -10.70
N TYR A 439 0.75 -29.35 -11.14
CA TYR A 439 1.11 -30.55 -10.41
C TYR A 439 2.63 -30.77 -10.37
N TYR A 440 3.11 -31.26 -9.23
CA TYR A 440 4.48 -31.77 -9.10
C TYR A 440 4.64 -32.99 -10.00
N ASP A 441 5.82 -33.15 -10.61
CA ASP A 441 6.13 -34.30 -11.44
C ASP A 441 5.71 -35.61 -10.72
N PRO A 442 5.05 -36.58 -11.41
CA PRO A 442 4.54 -37.79 -10.75
C PRO A 442 5.62 -38.66 -10.06
N SER A 443 6.91 -38.38 -10.28
CA SER A 443 8.02 -38.96 -9.52
C SER A 443 8.07 -38.54 -8.05
N TYR A 444 7.42 -37.43 -7.66
CA TYR A 444 7.23 -37.01 -6.26
C TYR A 444 6.06 -37.79 -5.66
N THR A 445 6.35 -39.02 -5.21
CA THR A 445 5.37 -39.97 -4.68
C THR A 445 4.75 -39.51 -3.36
N THR A 446 3.61 -40.07 -2.96
CA THR A 446 3.00 -39.85 -1.64
C THR A 446 4.03 -40.01 -0.50
N ASP A 447 4.88 -41.04 -0.57
CA ASP A 447 5.96 -41.25 0.41
C ASP A 447 6.97 -40.09 0.47
N TRP A 448 7.23 -39.42 -0.67
CA TRP A 448 8.08 -38.23 -0.70
C TRP A 448 7.42 -37.05 0.02
N TRP A 449 6.12 -36.84 -0.16
CA TRP A 449 5.37 -35.77 0.52
C TRP A 449 5.31 -35.98 2.04
N GLU A 450 5.11 -37.23 2.47
CA GLU A 450 5.14 -37.59 3.90
C GLU A 450 6.55 -37.41 4.51
N TRP A 451 7.59 -37.72 3.73
CA TRP A 451 8.97 -37.44 4.11
C TRP A 451 9.25 -35.93 4.18
N ALA A 452 8.78 -35.14 3.22
CA ALA A 452 8.97 -33.69 3.19
C ALA A 452 8.36 -33.03 4.43
N LEU A 453 7.15 -33.44 4.83
CA LEU A 453 6.53 -33.00 6.08
C LEU A 453 7.36 -33.34 7.32
N THR A 454 7.94 -34.55 7.37
CA THR A 454 8.84 -34.94 8.46
C THR A 454 10.12 -34.09 8.47
N TYR A 455 10.67 -33.78 7.29
CA TYR A 455 11.82 -32.88 7.15
C TYR A 455 11.50 -31.46 7.65
N TYR A 456 10.32 -30.92 7.33
CA TYR A 456 9.87 -29.62 7.81
C TYR A 456 9.62 -29.59 9.32
N GLU A 457 9.13 -30.69 9.90
CA GLU A 457 9.03 -30.84 11.36
C GLU A 457 10.41 -30.81 12.03
N ASP A 458 11.39 -31.55 11.49
CA ASP A 458 12.75 -31.64 12.03
C ASP A 458 13.48 -30.28 12.06
N ILE A 459 13.14 -29.37 11.14
CA ILE A 459 13.71 -28.02 11.08
C ILE A 459 12.80 -26.94 11.70
N GLY A 460 11.68 -27.34 12.33
CA GLY A 460 10.77 -26.44 13.05
C GLY A 460 9.88 -25.56 12.17
N LEU A 461 9.64 -25.98 10.92
CA LEU A 461 8.83 -25.27 9.93
C LEU A 461 7.51 -26.01 9.57
N ALA A 462 7.14 -27.05 10.32
CA ALA A 462 5.84 -27.71 10.20
C ALA A 462 4.84 -27.23 11.26
N THR A 463 3.57 -27.27 10.90
CA THR A 463 2.44 -26.87 11.74
C THR A 463 2.33 -27.78 12.97
N PRO A 464 2.23 -27.26 14.21
CA PRO A 464 2.11 -28.09 15.39
C PRO A 464 0.89 -29.02 15.34
N GLY A 465 1.11 -30.33 15.50
CA GLY A 465 0.05 -31.33 15.46
C GLY A 465 -0.41 -31.72 14.05
N TRP A 466 0.39 -31.42 13.03
CA TRP A 466 0.16 -31.88 11.66
C TRP A 466 0.03 -33.41 11.57
N ALA A 467 -0.66 -33.87 10.53
CA ALA A 467 -0.78 -35.28 10.21
C ALA A 467 -0.72 -35.48 8.68
N ASN A 468 -0.25 -36.65 8.24
CA ASN A 468 -0.33 -37.06 6.84
C ASN A 468 -1.76 -36.97 6.31
N ASP A 469 -1.90 -36.65 5.03
CA ASP A 469 -3.21 -36.59 4.42
C ASP A 469 -3.85 -37.99 4.37
N PRO A 470 -5.07 -38.18 4.91
CA PRO A 470 -5.69 -39.51 5.00
C PRO A 470 -6.03 -40.13 3.64
N ASN A 471 -6.07 -39.33 2.57
CA ASN A 471 -6.32 -39.79 1.21
C ASN A 471 -5.08 -39.66 0.31
N GLY A 472 -3.94 -39.27 0.87
CA GLY A 472 -2.70 -39.03 0.15
C GLY A 472 -2.77 -37.82 -0.79
N TYR A 473 -3.60 -36.82 -0.50
CA TYR A 473 -3.70 -35.58 -1.27
C TYR A 473 -2.85 -34.47 -0.64
N TYR A 474 -1.83 -34.02 -1.37
CA TYR A 474 -0.89 -33.01 -0.92
C TYR A 474 -0.84 -31.83 -1.89
N CYS A 475 -0.63 -30.64 -1.34
CA CYS A 475 -0.62 -29.38 -2.08
C CYS A 475 0.46 -28.43 -1.57
N VAL A 476 0.74 -27.39 -2.36
CA VAL A 476 1.66 -26.29 -2.05
C VAL A 476 1.01 -25.00 -2.49
N ARG A 477 0.94 -24.04 -1.57
CA ARG A 477 0.47 -22.68 -1.83
C ARG A 477 1.33 -21.70 -1.02
N PRO A 478 1.84 -20.62 -1.65
CA PRO A 478 2.53 -19.55 -0.93
C PRO A 478 1.69 -19.02 0.23
N GLY A 479 2.35 -18.72 1.34
CA GLY A 479 1.68 -18.29 2.56
C GLY A 479 1.03 -19.43 3.34
N TYR A 480 1.19 -20.71 2.98
CA TYR A 480 0.71 -21.85 3.77
C TYR A 480 1.86 -22.72 4.26
N MET A 481 1.76 -23.20 5.51
CA MET A 481 2.83 -23.92 6.21
C MET A 481 2.69 -25.42 5.93
N PRO A 482 3.80 -26.16 5.82
CA PRO A 482 3.77 -27.62 5.87
C PRO A 482 2.91 -28.11 7.04
N GLY A 483 1.96 -29.00 6.77
CA GLY A 483 1.02 -29.55 7.75
C GLY A 483 -0.36 -28.87 7.82
N GLU A 484 -0.54 -27.72 7.16
CA GLU A 484 -1.86 -27.05 7.09
C GLU A 484 -2.84 -27.77 6.17
N ARG A 485 -4.14 -27.48 6.30
CA ARG A 485 -5.21 -28.12 5.51
C ARG A 485 -5.91 -27.10 4.62
N LEU A 486 -6.03 -27.40 3.34
CA LEU A 486 -6.73 -26.57 2.35
C LEU A 486 -7.87 -27.36 1.72
N ARG A 487 -9.00 -26.70 1.45
CA ARG A 487 -10.10 -27.24 0.65
C ARG A 487 -9.98 -26.68 -0.76
N VAL A 488 -9.92 -27.55 -1.75
CA VAL A 488 -9.69 -27.16 -3.14
C VAL A 488 -10.87 -27.60 -4.00
N ASN A 489 -11.46 -26.63 -4.69
CA ASN A 489 -12.57 -26.79 -5.61
C ASN A 489 -12.10 -26.63 -7.05
N ALA A 490 -12.32 -27.63 -7.89
CA ALA A 490 -12.08 -27.53 -9.33
C ALA A 490 -13.02 -28.48 -10.09
N ASN A 491 -13.51 -28.03 -11.25
CA ASN A 491 -14.30 -28.84 -12.18
C ASN A 491 -15.48 -29.60 -11.52
N GLY A 492 -16.13 -28.96 -10.55
CA GLY A 492 -17.27 -29.51 -9.80
C GLY A 492 -16.89 -30.56 -8.74
N ARG A 493 -15.61 -30.65 -8.39
CA ARG A 493 -15.07 -31.54 -7.36
C ARG A 493 -14.43 -30.72 -6.24
N THR A 494 -14.57 -31.22 -5.02
CA THR A 494 -14.04 -30.61 -3.80
C THR A 494 -13.17 -31.64 -3.10
N ILE A 495 -11.91 -31.29 -2.85
CA ILE A 495 -10.93 -32.16 -2.20
C ILE A 495 -10.17 -31.38 -1.13
N ASP A 496 -10.04 -31.95 0.05
CA ASP A 496 -9.18 -31.41 1.09
C ASP A 496 -7.77 -31.99 0.94
N CYS A 497 -6.74 -31.14 1.00
CA CYS A 497 -5.34 -31.53 0.94
C CYS A 497 -4.57 -31.07 2.18
N THR A 498 -3.45 -31.75 2.45
CA THR A 498 -2.44 -31.29 3.41
C THR A 498 -1.33 -30.56 2.66
N VAL A 499 -0.93 -29.39 3.14
CA VAL A 499 0.19 -28.63 2.58
C VAL A 499 1.46 -29.39 2.89
N GLY A 500 2.14 -29.93 1.88
CA GLY A 500 3.21 -30.92 2.08
C GLY A 500 4.62 -30.42 1.81
N ASP A 501 4.76 -29.22 1.24
CA ASP A 501 6.03 -28.61 0.86
C ASP A 501 5.88 -27.08 0.80
N MET A 502 6.99 -26.35 0.70
CA MET A 502 7.01 -24.89 0.55
C MET A 502 7.56 -24.48 -0.82
N VAL A 503 7.10 -23.35 -1.34
CA VAL A 503 7.70 -22.76 -2.56
C VAL A 503 9.12 -22.34 -2.24
N ALA A 504 10.08 -22.72 -3.10
CA ALA A 504 11.48 -22.36 -2.94
C ALA A 504 11.65 -20.82 -2.89
N ASP A 505 12.54 -20.33 -2.03
CA ASP A 505 12.73 -18.89 -1.78
C ASP A 505 12.95 -18.06 -3.05
N ARG A 506 13.67 -18.62 -4.05
CA ARG A 506 13.92 -17.93 -5.34
C ARG A 506 12.64 -17.65 -6.13
N ASP A 507 11.62 -18.49 -5.96
CA ASP A 507 10.39 -18.50 -6.74
C ASP A 507 9.22 -17.87 -5.97
N LEU A 508 9.39 -17.65 -4.66
CA LEU A 508 8.36 -17.14 -3.76
C LEU A 508 7.79 -15.79 -4.22
N ALA A 509 8.64 -14.83 -4.62
CA ALA A 509 8.18 -13.54 -5.13
C ALA A 509 7.36 -13.67 -6.44
N ASN A 510 7.77 -14.58 -7.33
CA ASN A 510 7.06 -14.84 -8.57
C ASN A 510 5.70 -15.51 -8.32
N TRP A 511 5.64 -16.41 -7.35
CA TRP A 511 4.42 -17.10 -6.93
C TRP A 511 3.48 -16.22 -6.09
N LEU A 512 4.00 -15.25 -5.35
CA LEU A 512 3.17 -14.24 -4.68
C LEU A 512 2.62 -13.21 -5.68
N SER A 513 3.36 -12.92 -6.76
CA SER A 513 2.91 -12.04 -7.84
C SER A 513 1.80 -12.63 -8.73
N LYS A 514 1.54 -13.94 -8.64
CA LYS A 514 0.56 -14.67 -9.45
C LYS A 514 -0.12 -15.72 -8.60
N TRP A 515 -1.43 -15.62 -8.39
CA TRP A 515 -2.13 -16.67 -7.67
C TRP A 515 -1.89 -18.05 -8.31
N SER A 516 -1.36 -19.01 -7.55
CA SER A 516 -1.21 -20.40 -8.02
C SER A 516 -1.24 -21.39 -6.87
N ILE A 517 -1.73 -22.60 -7.17
CA ILE A 517 -1.62 -23.77 -6.31
C ILE A 517 -1.02 -24.92 -7.11
N GLU A 518 -0.13 -25.66 -6.48
CA GLU A 518 0.41 -26.89 -7.05
C GLU A 518 0.09 -28.06 -6.12
N MET A 519 -0.04 -29.25 -6.70
CA MET A 519 -0.47 -30.42 -5.95
C MET A 519 0.17 -31.70 -6.46
N ASN A 520 0.08 -32.75 -5.65
CA ASN A 520 0.56 -34.05 -6.09
C ASN A 520 -0.35 -34.62 -7.19
N TRP A 521 0.23 -35.46 -8.06
CA TRP A 521 -0.47 -36.05 -9.20
C TRP A 521 -1.80 -36.75 -8.85
N PRO A 522 -1.91 -37.53 -7.74
CA PRO A 522 -3.18 -38.12 -7.33
C PRO A 522 -4.30 -37.09 -7.11
N MET A 523 -3.99 -35.95 -6.48
CA MET A 523 -4.96 -34.88 -6.25
C MET A 523 -5.34 -34.18 -7.55
N PHE A 524 -4.36 -33.89 -8.41
CA PHE A 524 -4.58 -33.24 -9.71
C PHE A 524 -5.58 -34.00 -10.59
N VAL A 525 -5.40 -35.33 -10.69
CA VAL A 525 -6.30 -36.22 -11.41
C VAL A 525 -7.66 -36.33 -10.70
N ALA A 526 -7.66 -36.39 -9.37
CA ALA A 526 -8.89 -36.46 -8.59
C ALA A 526 -9.75 -35.20 -8.71
N LEU A 527 -9.15 -34.03 -8.93
CA LEU A 527 -9.85 -32.78 -9.23
C LEU A 527 -10.25 -32.63 -10.72
N GLY A 528 -9.79 -33.52 -11.61
CA GLY A 528 -10.11 -33.47 -13.04
C GLY A 528 -9.50 -32.25 -13.74
N LEU A 529 -8.29 -31.84 -13.33
CA LEU A 529 -7.57 -30.67 -13.85
C LEU A 529 -6.86 -30.94 -15.19
N ASP A 530 -7.22 -32.01 -15.91
CA ASP A 530 -6.72 -32.34 -17.26
C ASP A 530 -7.44 -31.59 -18.40
N THR A 531 -8.42 -30.75 -18.06
CA THR A 531 -9.30 -30.04 -19.00
C THR A 531 -9.35 -28.52 -18.79
N ASN A 532 -9.26 -28.07 -17.54
CA ASN A 532 -9.16 -26.68 -17.13
C ASN A 532 -8.30 -26.59 -15.87
N ASN A 533 -7.09 -26.07 -16.02
CA ASN A 533 -6.06 -26.04 -14.99
C ASN A 533 -6.23 -24.83 -14.08
N SER A 534 -7.44 -24.69 -13.52
CA SER A 534 -7.74 -23.66 -12.53
C SER A 534 -8.48 -24.29 -11.37
N ALA A 535 -8.08 -23.90 -10.18
CA ALA A 535 -8.69 -24.33 -8.94
C ALA A 535 -9.07 -23.11 -8.11
N THR A 536 -9.94 -23.34 -7.14
CA THR A 536 -10.40 -22.39 -6.16
C THR A 536 -10.08 -22.95 -4.79
N VAL A 537 -9.51 -22.15 -3.89
CA VAL A 537 -9.17 -22.62 -2.55
C VAL A 537 -10.17 -22.04 -1.56
N GLU A 538 -10.58 -22.86 -0.60
CA GLU A 538 -11.44 -22.54 0.54
C GLU A 538 -10.76 -23.06 1.82
N TYR A 539 -11.10 -22.46 2.96
CA TYR A 539 -10.62 -22.92 4.26
C TYR A 539 -11.64 -23.92 4.85
N PRO A 540 -11.28 -25.19 5.07
CA PRO A 540 -12.18 -26.17 5.68
C PRO A 540 -12.22 -25.93 7.19
N GLY A 541 -13.07 -24.99 7.64
CA GLY A 541 -13.06 -24.40 8.98
C GLY A 541 -13.33 -25.33 10.18
N ASP A 542 -12.45 -26.29 10.45
CA ASP A 542 -12.49 -27.14 11.67
C ASP A 542 -11.12 -27.25 12.38
N TRP A 543 -10.16 -26.34 12.15
CA TRP A 543 -8.93 -26.17 12.96
C TRP A 543 -8.68 -24.68 13.26
N PRO A 544 -8.07 -24.33 14.41
CA PRO A 544 -7.73 -22.95 14.69
C PRO A 544 -6.51 -22.55 13.85
N LYS A 545 -6.58 -21.31 13.32
CA LYS A 545 -5.44 -20.46 12.93
C LYS A 545 -4.92 -20.60 11.45
N PRO A 546 -4.13 -19.61 10.98
CA PRO A 546 -4.13 -18.91 9.67
C PRO A 546 -2.81 -19.10 8.86
N PRO A 547 -2.67 -18.53 7.64
CA PRO A 547 -1.42 -18.66 6.86
C PRO A 547 -0.15 -18.23 7.64
N PRO A 548 0.98 -18.98 7.60
CA PRO A 548 2.29 -18.54 8.08
C PRO A 548 2.89 -17.36 7.31
N SER A 549 3.89 -16.75 7.96
CA SER A 549 4.80 -15.73 7.46
C SER A 549 5.57 -16.10 6.18
N ILE A 550 5.76 -15.09 5.32
CA ILE A 550 6.82 -15.04 4.29
C ILE A 550 8.15 -14.75 5.00
N PRO A 551 9.25 -15.50 4.74
CA PRO A 551 10.56 -15.16 5.31
C PRO A 551 11.05 -13.80 4.79
N ALA A 552 11.75 -13.03 5.62
CA ALA A 552 12.44 -11.82 5.16
C ALA A 552 13.38 -12.15 3.98
N PRO A 553 13.47 -11.30 2.93
CA PRO A 553 14.43 -11.52 1.87
C PRO A 553 15.84 -11.54 2.48
N GLN A 554 16.52 -12.69 2.39
CA GLN A 554 17.91 -12.75 2.76
C GLN A 554 18.69 -11.84 1.80
N ALA A 555 19.66 -11.07 2.33
CA ALA A 555 20.66 -10.43 1.49
C ALA A 555 21.23 -11.49 0.54
N PRO A 556 21.44 -11.19 -0.75
CA PRO A 556 21.84 -12.20 -1.73
C PRO A 556 23.13 -12.88 -1.27
N THR A 557 22.98 -14.08 -0.71
CA THR A 557 24.07 -15.02 -0.59
C THR A 557 24.33 -15.52 -2.00
N ASN A 558 25.59 -15.58 -2.41
CA ASN A 558 25.95 -16.12 -3.73
C ASN A 558 25.62 -17.62 -3.89
N ASP A 559 24.99 -18.24 -2.89
CA ASP A 559 24.43 -19.60 -2.94
C ASP A 559 23.00 -19.61 -2.36
N PRO A 560 21.98 -20.01 -3.15
CA PRO A 560 20.61 -20.22 -2.67
C PRO A 560 20.50 -21.51 -1.84
N ALA A 561 19.63 -21.52 -0.83
CA ALA A 561 19.24 -22.74 -0.14
C ALA A 561 18.64 -23.75 -1.15
N PRO A 562 19.11 -25.01 -1.18
CA PRO A 562 18.58 -26.01 -2.10
C PRO A 562 17.21 -26.52 -1.63
N ALA A 563 16.28 -26.75 -2.57
CA ALA A 563 15.03 -27.45 -2.33
C ALA A 563 15.29 -28.85 -1.71
N PRO A 564 14.40 -29.38 -0.84
CA PRO A 564 14.60 -30.66 -0.19
C PRO A 564 14.85 -31.77 -1.23
N GLN A 565 15.97 -32.48 -1.10
CA GLN A 565 16.32 -33.62 -1.97
C GLN A 565 16.23 -34.92 -1.16
N PRO A 566 15.68 -36.00 -1.75
CA PRO A 566 15.52 -37.26 -1.04
C PRO A 566 16.87 -37.85 -0.60
N PRO A 567 16.92 -38.66 0.48
CA PRO A 567 18.13 -39.41 0.81
C PRO A 567 18.51 -40.36 -0.34
N ALA A 568 19.80 -40.44 -0.66
CA ALA A 568 20.37 -41.11 -1.83
C ALA A 568 20.17 -42.65 -1.91
N ASN A 569 19.25 -43.24 -1.15
CA ASN A 569 19.04 -44.69 -1.03
C ASN A 569 17.60 -45.14 -1.33
N GLY A 570 16.93 -44.50 -2.29
CA GLY A 570 15.74 -45.05 -2.96
C GLY A 570 16.12 -45.82 -4.24
N PRO A 571 15.41 -46.91 -4.62
CA PRO A 571 15.75 -47.66 -5.83
C PRO A 571 15.64 -46.77 -7.08
N ALA A 572 16.65 -46.84 -7.95
CA ALA A 572 16.73 -46.03 -9.16
C ALA A 572 15.44 -46.15 -10.01
N PRO A 573 14.89 -45.03 -10.52
CA PRO A 573 13.69 -45.06 -11.33
C PRO A 573 13.93 -45.85 -12.62
N VAL A 574 13.13 -46.91 -12.80
CA VAL A 574 13.02 -47.63 -14.07
C VAL A 574 12.09 -46.80 -14.96
N ASN A 575 12.64 -46.15 -15.99
CA ASN A 575 11.84 -45.44 -16.98
C ASN A 575 10.89 -46.42 -17.71
N PRO A 576 9.57 -46.18 -17.74
CA PRO A 576 8.71 -46.75 -18.78
C PRO A 576 8.96 -46.02 -20.12
N PRO A 577 8.73 -46.68 -21.28
CA PRO A 577 9.20 -46.19 -22.56
C PRO A 577 8.41 -44.96 -23.04
N VAL A 578 9.15 -43.89 -23.31
CA VAL A 578 8.66 -42.72 -24.06
C VAL A 578 8.61 -43.08 -25.54
N GLU A 579 7.43 -43.05 -26.16
CA GLU A 579 7.35 -42.89 -27.61
C GLU A 579 7.71 -41.45 -27.96
N GLN A 580 8.91 -41.27 -28.53
CA GLN A 580 9.37 -40.04 -29.15
C GLN A 580 8.68 -39.82 -30.50
N PRO A 581 8.17 -38.60 -30.79
CA PRO A 581 8.05 -38.12 -32.16
C PRO A 581 9.45 -37.84 -32.74
N ALA A 582 9.66 -38.26 -33.98
CA ALA A 582 10.95 -38.19 -34.67
C ALA A 582 11.50 -36.76 -34.87
N ALA A 583 12.81 -36.64 -34.72
CA ALA A 583 13.61 -35.42 -34.84
C ALA A 583 13.61 -34.78 -36.25
N PRO A 584 13.86 -33.45 -36.35
CA PRO A 584 14.60 -32.88 -37.46
C PRO A 584 16.11 -32.89 -37.17
N VAL A 585 16.86 -33.08 -38.25
CA VAL A 585 18.28 -33.41 -38.33
C VAL A 585 19.18 -32.18 -38.15
N GLY A 586 20.19 -32.33 -37.29
CA GLY A 586 21.55 -31.76 -37.31
C GLY A 586 21.82 -30.39 -37.96
N GLU A 587 22.25 -29.44 -37.13
CA GLU A 587 23.00 -28.25 -37.53
C GLU A 587 24.43 -28.64 -37.95
N PRO A 588 24.96 -28.17 -39.11
CA PRO A 588 26.35 -28.39 -39.47
C PRO A 588 27.28 -27.27 -38.97
N ALA A 589 28.46 -27.69 -38.51
CA ALA A 589 29.55 -26.88 -37.94
C ALA A 589 30.09 -25.75 -38.88
N PRO A 590 30.75 -24.71 -38.32
CA PRO A 590 31.22 -23.56 -39.09
C PRO A 590 32.58 -23.80 -39.78
N PRO A 591 32.85 -23.20 -40.97
CA PRO A 591 34.17 -23.19 -41.59
C PRO A 591 35.01 -21.93 -41.25
N PRO A 592 36.35 -21.96 -41.43
CA PRO A 592 37.31 -20.94 -40.99
C PRO A 592 37.47 -19.78 -42.02
N PRO A 593 38.19 -18.68 -41.68
CA PRO A 593 38.15 -17.42 -42.43
C PRO A 593 39.14 -17.35 -43.60
N GLU A 594 38.90 -16.44 -44.57
CA GLU A 594 39.78 -15.31 -45.00
C GLU A 594 39.59 -14.86 -46.49
N VAL A 595 39.74 -13.53 -46.72
CA VAL A 595 40.15 -12.76 -47.94
C VAL A 595 39.15 -12.34 -49.05
N GLU A 596 38.99 -10.98 -49.14
CA GLU A 596 38.80 -10.02 -50.28
C GLU A 596 37.89 -10.36 -51.50
N THR A 597 36.99 -9.51 -52.03
CA THR A 597 37.16 -8.17 -52.67
C THR A 597 35.79 -7.63 -53.16
N GLU A 598 35.64 -6.30 -53.20
CA GLU A 598 34.89 -5.41 -54.15
C GLU A 598 33.63 -5.94 -54.90
N THR A 599 32.46 -5.26 -54.96
CA THR A 599 32.21 -3.95 -55.63
C THR A 599 30.71 -3.55 -55.55
N ASP A 600 30.51 -2.23 -55.59
CA ASP A 600 29.44 -1.42 -56.23
C ASP A 600 27.99 -1.31 -55.71
N THR A 601 27.61 -0.03 -55.58
CA THR A 601 26.29 0.55 -55.25
C THR A 601 25.62 1.06 -56.54
N PRO A 602 24.28 1.23 -56.58
CA PRO A 602 23.76 2.54 -56.99
C PRO A 602 22.55 3.07 -56.16
N PRO A 603 22.26 4.38 -56.24
CA PRO A 603 21.50 5.17 -55.25
C PRO A 603 19.97 5.24 -55.51
N PRO A 604 19.17 5.83 -54.58
CA PRO A 604 17.71 5.81 -54.64
C PRO A 604 17.10 6.87 -55.59
N PRO A 605 15.86 6.66 -56.09
CA PRO A 605 15.20 7.60 -56.99
C PRO A 605 14.52 8.80 -56.29
N PRO A 606 14.35 9.94 -56.99
CA PRO A 606 13.94 11.25 -56.46
C PRO A 606 12.39 11.47 -56.38
N PRO A 607 11.91 12.51 -55.66
CA PRO A 607 10.49 12.83 -55.52
C PRO A 607 9.93 13.61 -56.74
N THR A 608 8.65 13.46 -57.02
CA THR A 608 7.93 14.15 -58.14
C THR A 608 6.73 14.96 -57.60
N PRO A 609 6.37 16.10 -58.21
CA PRO A 609 5.77 17.24 -57.50
C PRO A 609 4.26 17.50 -57.76
N THR A 610 3.68 18.29 -56.84
CA THR A 610 2.59 19.30 -56.96
C THR A 610 1.24 18.93 -57.61
N GLN A 611 0.16 19.06 -56.83
CA GLN A 611 -1.01 19.84 -57.26
C GLN A 611 -1.95 20.24 -56.09
N GLU A 612 -2.04 21.54 -55.87
CA GLU A 612 -3.09 22.24 -55.12
C GLU A 612 -4.36 22.33 -55.99
N PRO A 613 -5.55 22.37 -55.38
CA PRO A 613 -6.54 23.33 -55.83
C PRO A 613 -7.16 24.17 -54.70
N ALA A 614 -7.27 25.46 -55.05
CA ALA A 614 -7.84 26.61 -54.36
C ALA A 614 -9.35 26.48 -53.96
N PRO A 615 -9.91 27.45 -53.22
CA PRO A 615 -10.95 27.24 -52.20
C PRO A 615 -12.38 27.33 -52.74
N VAL A 616 -13.30 26.60 -52.09
CA VAL A 616 -14.75 26.68 -52.35
C VAL A 616 -15.40 27.63 -51.34
N GLN A 617 -15.94 28.74 -51.85
CA GLN A 617 -16.85 29.63 -51.12
C GLN A 617 -18.28 29.04 -51.03
N PRO A 618 -19.08 29.44 -50.02
CA PRO A 618 -20.31 28.73 -49.62
C PRO A 618 -21.54 29.20 -50.41
N THR A 619 -22.49 28.29 -50.62
CA THR A 619 -23.84 28.60 -51.12
C THR A 619 -24.88 28.31 -50.01
N PRO A 620 -25.95 29.12 -49.90
CA PRO A 620 -26.69 29.33 -48.66
C PRO A 620 -27.85 28.34 -48.51
N THR A 621 -28.08 27.87 -47.29
CA THR A 621 -29.33 27.15 -46.96
C THR A 621 -29.89 27.61 -45.62
N ALA A 622 -31.06 28.24 -45.72
CA ALA A 622 -32.18 28.43 -44.78
C ALA A 622 -31.95 28.64 -43.25
N PRO A 623 -32.68 29.60 -42.62
CA PRO A 623 -32.53 29.93 -41.21
C PRO A 623 -33.11 28.84 -40.28
N PRO A 624 -32.55 28.65 -39.08
CA PRO A 624 -33.10 27.72 -38.10
C PRO A 624 -34.43 28.25 -37.55
N ALA A 625 -35.41 27.35 -37.46
CA ALA A 625 -36.72 27.58 -36.88
C ALA A 625 -36.62 27.83 -35.37
N THR A 626 -37.36 28.83 -34.91
CA THR A 626 -37.58 29.19 -33.51
C THR A 626 -38.14 28.00 -32.72
N PRO A 627 -37.61 27.65 -31.54
CA PRO A 627 -38.24 26.66 -30.67
C PRO A 627 -39.46 27.27 -29.96
N THR A 628 -40.64 26.75 -30.28
CA THR A 628 -41.88 26.95 -29.52
C THR A 628 -41.75 26.29 -28.15
N PRO A 629 -42.15 26.95 -27.04
CA PRO A 629 -41.99 26.41 -25.69
C PRO A 629 -42.93 25.23 -25.42
N ALA A 630 -42.40 24.21 -24.75
CA ALA A 630 -43.16 23.07 -24.22
C ALA A 630 -44.11 23.50 -23.08
N PRO A 631 -45.26 22.83 -22.91
CA PRO A 631 -46.33 23.26 -22.02
C PRO A 631 -45.99 23.04 -20.53
N ALA A 632 -46.38 24.02 -19.71
CA ALA A 632 -46.25 24.00 -18.26
C ALA A 632 -47.08 22.87 -17.60
N PRO A 633 -46.59 22.24 -16.53
CA PRO A 633 -47.35 21.25 -15.76
C PRO A 633 -48.53 21.89 -14.99
N PRO A 634 -49.58 21.11 -14.69
CA PRO A 634 -50.84 21.63 -14.17
C PRO A 634 -50.76 22.15 -12.73
N VAL A 635 -51.45 23.27 -12.51
CA VAL A 635 -51.66 23.97 -11.25
C VAL A 635 -52.37 23.06 -10.25
N SER A 636 -51.71 22.81 -9.11
CA SER A 636 -52.33 22.22 -7.93
C SER A 636 -52.83 23.33 -7.00
N THR A 637 -54.09 23.22 -6.59
CA THR A 637 -54.78 24.13 -5.68
C THR A 637 -54.18 24.12 -4.27
N PRO A 638 -54.20 25.26 -3.54
CA PRO A 638 -53.61 25.34 -2.20
C PRO A 638 -54.54 24.74 -1.13
N THR A 639 -54.00 23.81 -0.36
CA THR A 639 -54.59 23.26 0.88
C THR A 639 -54.11 24.12 2.08
N PRO A 640 -54.94 24.34 3.12
CA PRO A 640 -54.78 25.49 4.03
C PRO A 640 -53.65 25.38 5.05
N THR A 641 -53.06 26.54 5.33
CA THR A 641 -52.07 26.83 6.38
C THR A 641 -52.56 26.41 7.78
N PRO A 642 -51.75 25.69 8.58
CA PRO A 642 -52.04 25.51 9.99
C PRO A 642 -51.71 26.77 10.80
N GLU A 643 -52.65 27.14 11.65
CA GLU A 643 -52.64 28.26 12.59
C GLU A 643 -51.50 28.11 13.64
N PRO A 644 -50.81 29.20 14.02
CA PRO A 644 -49.68 29.12 14.96
C PRO A 644 -50.16 28.94 16.40
N THR A 645 -49.67 27.90 17.06
CA THR A 645 -49.88 27.62 18.47
C THR A 645 -49.20 28.68 19.35
N GLU A 646 -49.96 29.13 20.34
CA GLU A 646 -49.65 30.17 21.33
C GLU A 646 -48.40 29.85 22.18
N PRO A 647 -47.53 30.84 22.49
CA PRO A 647 -46.38 30.64 23.38
C PRO A 647 -46.78 30.64 24.87
N PRO A 648 -46.08 29.87 25.74
CA PRO A 648 -46.35 29.84 27.18
C PRO A 648 -45.96 31.16 27.90
N PRO A 649 -46.52 31.43 29.09
CA PRO A 649 -46.57 32.78 29.67
C PRO A 649 -45.26 33.29 30.25
N VAL A 650 -45.07 34.60 30.08
CA VAL A 650 -43.98 35.44 30.62
C VAL A 650 -43.97 35.39 32.16
N LYS A 651 -42.82 35.02 32.74
CA LYS A 651 -42.48 35.34 34.14
C LYS A 651 -41.72 36.66 34.18
N GLU A 652 -42.15 37.53 35.08
CA GLU A 652 -41.55 38.84 35.40
C GLU A 652 -40.05 38.77 35.76
N PRO A 653 -39.31 39.88 35.58
CA PRO A 653 -37.86 39.91 35.72
C PRO A 653 -37.44 39.96 37.21
N ILE A 654 -36.52 39.07 37.58
CA ILE A 654 -35.80 39.08 38.85
C ILE A 654 -34.54 39.96 38.68
N PRO A 655 -34.13 40.75 39.70
CA PRO A 655 -33.15 41.83 39.53
C PRO A 655 -31.73 41.31 39.29
N HIS A 656 -30.99 42.00 38.41
CA HIS A 656 -29.57 41.81 38.17
C HIS A 656 -28.74 42.02 39.44
N GLU A 657 -28.06 40.97 39.89
CA GLU A 657 -26.84 41.11 40.70
C GLU A 657 -25.67 41.54 39.80
N PRO A 658 -24.72 42.35 40.30
CA PRO A 658 -23.63 42.88 39.50
C PRO A 658 -22.61 41.78 39.15
N SER A 659 -22.37 41.60 37.85
CA SER A 659 -21.28 40.77 37.33
C SER A 659 -19.93 41.24 37.88
N THR A 660 -19.20 40.32 38.51
CA THR A 660 -17.75 40.43 38.76
C THR A 660 -17.00 40.74 37.46
N PRO A 661 -16.01 41.66 37.48
CA PRO A 661 -15.24 41.97 36.29
C PRO A 661 -14.30 40.81 35.93
N ILE A 662 -14.28 40.47 34.64
CA ILE A 662 -13.29 39.60 34.00
C ILE A 662 -11.90 40.26 34.16
N PRO A 663 -10.84 39.53 34.56
CA PRO A 663 -9.50 40.10 34.63
C PRO A 663 -8.99 40.38 33.21
N VAL A 664 -8.53 41.62 33.00
CA VAL A 664 -7.80 42.05 31.80
C VAL A 664 -6.45 41.34 31.78
N PRO A 665 -5.99 40.77 30.65
CA PRO A 665 -4.65 40.21 30.56
C PRO A 665 -3.59 41.30 30.75
N PRO A 666 -2.48 41.06 31.48
CA PRO A 666 -1.44 42.06 31.65
C PRO A 666 -0.75 42.36 30.31
N THR A 667 -0.55 43.64 30.04
CA THR A 667 0.30 44.16 28.96
C THR A 667 1.72 43.58 29.08
N PRO A 668 2.38 43.18 27.98
CA PRO A 668 3.74 42.64 28.05
C PRO A 668 4.72 43.70 28.59
N THR A 669 5.48 43.31 29.61
CA THR A 669 6.63 44.05 30.13
C THR A 669 7.75 44.04 29.07
N PRO A 670 8.45 45.16 28.82
CA PRO A 670 9.59 45.16 27.91
C PRO A 670 10.72 44.28 28.45
N GLU A 671 11.32 43.51 27.54
CA GLU A 671 12.46 42.62 27.73
C GLU A 671 13.65 43.33 28.42
N PRO A 672 14.33 42.71 29.40
CA PRO A 672 15.57 43.26 29.95
C PRO A 672 16.73 43.04 28.97
N GLU A 673 17.58 44.07 28.82
CA GLU A 673 18.83 44.02 28.04
C GLU A 673 19.73 42.83 28.48
N PRO A 674 20.46 42.19 27.55
CA PRO A 674 21.34 41.07 27.89
C PRO A 674 22.54 41.53 28.73
N GLU A 675 22.80 40.81 29.82
CA GLU A 675 24.01 40.98 30.66
C GLU A 675 25.28 40.59 29.88
N PRO A 676 26.43 41.25 30.15
CA PRO A 676 27.69 41.01 29.43
C PRO A 676 28.35 39.68 29.84
N GLU A 677 28.93 38.99 28.85
CA GLU A 677 29.67 37.72 29.01
C GLU A 677 30.80 37.81 30.06
N PRO A 678 31.07 36.72 30.82
CA PRO A 678 32.16 36.68 31.78
C PRO A 678 33.54 36.52 31.10
N GLU A 679 34.53 37.28 31.57
CA GLU A 679 35.94 37.16 31.18
C GLU A 679 36.51 35.75 31.48
N PRO A 680 37.45 35.24 30.66
CA PRO A 680 38.06 33.94 30.89
C PRO A 680 39.12 33.98 32.01
N GLU A 681 39.02 33.04 32.96
CA GLU A 681 40.03 32.81 34.00
C GLU A 681 41.36 32.24 33.46
N PRO A 682 42.50 32.51 34.13
CA PRO A 682 43.83 32.20 33.62
C PRO A 682 44.21 30.72 33.76
N THR A 683 44.82 30.18 32.72
CA THR A 683 45.39 28.83 32.67
C THR A 683 46.63 28.70 33.56
N GLU A 684 46.58 27.80 34.55
CA GLU A 684 47.77 27.34 35.28
C GLU A 684 48.62 26.40 34.40
N GLU A 685 49.92 26.66 34.41
CA GLU A 685 50.98 25.84 33.83
C GLU A 685 51.03 24.44 34.46
N LEU A 686 51.03 23.41 33.62
CA LEU A 686 51.58 22.10 33.98
C LEU A 686 52.47 21.60 32.84
N THR A 687 53.77 21.66 33.12
CA THR A 687 54.88 21.08 32.36
C THR A 687 54.71 19.58 32.18
N VAL A 688 54.77 19.08 30.94
CA VAL A 688 55.28 17.72 30.65
C VAL A 688 56.15 17.75 29.39
N ASP A 689 57.19 16.93 29.52
CA ASP A 689 58.43 16.78 28.79
C ASP A 689 58.30 16.28 27.34
N SER A 690 59.22 16.79 26.53
CA SER A 690 59.76 16.40 25.23
C SER A 690 59.59 14.94 24.77
N GLY A 691 59.09 14.76 23.54
CA GLY A 691 59.28 13.54 22.74
C GLY A 691 58.73 13.70 21.32
N GLY A 692 59.63 13.80 20.33
CA GLY A 692 59.35 14.29 18.99
C GLY A 692 58.68 13.32 18.00
N GLY A 693 58.24 13.88 16.86
CA GLY A 693 57.75 13.13 15.71
C GLY A 693 57.02 14.00 14.69
N GLU A 694 57.79 14.49 13.72
CA GLU A 694 57.51 14.91 12.33
C GLU A 694 56.10 15.33 11.84
N VAL A 695 56.14 16.41 11.05
CA VAL A 695 55.08 17.18 10.39
C VAL A 695 54.63 16.55 9.07
N VAL A 696 53.32 16.40 8.84
CA VAL A 696 52.68 16.56 7.50
C VAL A 696 51.21 17.01 7.68
N ALA A 697 50.83 18.12 7.03
CA ALA A 697 49.45 18.61 6.92
C ALA A 697 48.77 18.14 5.61
N PRO A 698 47.43 18.05 5.56
CA PRO A 698 46.70 18.29 4.32
C PRO A 698 45.61 19.41 4.43
N PRO A 699 45.19 19.97 3.28
CA PRO A 699 44.42 21.23 3.16
C PRO A 699 42.88 21.02 3.14
N PRO A 700 42.06 22.09 3.15
CA PRO A 700 40.61 21.98 3.28
C PRO A 700 39.94 21.69 1.91
N SER A 701 38.82 20.98 1.95
CA SER A 701 37.87 20.80 0.84
C SER A 701 36.47 21.01 1.42
N ARG A 702 35.71 22.00 0.95
CA ARG A 702 34.78 21.96 -0.20
C ARG A 702 33.59 21.06 0.03
#